data_AF-A0AAU3L3G7-F1
#
_entry.id   AF-A0AAU3L3G7-F1
#
_cell.length_a   1.000
_cell.length_b   1.000
_cell.length_c   1.000
_cell.angle_alpha   90.00
_cell.angle_beta   90.00
_cell.angle_gamma   90.00
#
_symmetry.space_group_name_H-M   'P 1'
#
loop_
_entity.id
_entity.type
_entity.pdbx_description
1 polymer ?
#
loop_
_entity_poly.entity_id
_entity_poly.type
_entity_poly.pdbx_seq_one_letter_code
_entity_poly.pdbx_strand_id
1 'polypeptide(L)'
;MTALDEAPDDSRQEYAWGLAPSHLVTRRQLRERGKSPGKSAVALMIGKAWGKRVAAVLFDPALAPDKRPASPAQRASAAKATLARQIKAAERRGITAEELTTESDPGPGWADPDSTTPSQEENIMSDNTSQTAAAAEKERVKSLSQRLRELDPNGRYAGKSSGWAMADEVFTELLDAGLDPETLVDKVRRGTRNGYQASILMRSIQDNTAHRTPDQSATPAPNAVPEQQIRPEPAAPAAESTAAAVPKEEPPSTPADTSTALRGTYGQRMAFLVTSVAMHQSLQQRIQLDEATALQQALAEAPEGFEDAARLSSNLAWLRQDIANFRAKDERLLATSEWPQGPEGEAAVLAAALTWFDSGEEPLASSATRWVSSMDAHFAQGWGIDVGSGEWKVTFEEGFDAGEVQQFREADVVFARANAAFEVLGSMKNVPERVLEAVAAWRGEEGMTAEMTEQYLAGESDRHAQLTRDLGSAGLHPDLRAGVQFIVDYARGDVASTDLLKTPILVNPAEEVRGRVPNMLDTFAKNKAHAAIIGTEIAVMTEPDRERVRAAGKQIAAGEQVDTQLWPGWVNRSELDSKVRTFARTAREVAVYADALSTGEVDNIDDDIQVELASMVDDRRDIRAMLDLQGVHPIEKAQVLAVLADIDTGRIDDRTLPQVLLIDERSKQEADWARHGSAAEQIGDQAVSEATEVLERDKGRALNPRSAVSDELDKVGRGLGCVAQGGHDSKELTRLRERHSEGMGKLGQALAAAEIEVPARMRVRAIIDTSARKAGQHGRSREERDKLWTNRIRSGAATAARAADAQAQHAAVEAGQAHLPERACAKRPDPSAGQTTPTGPAARVSRLHHSEVGR
;
A
#
# COMPACT_ATOMS: atom_id res chain seq x y z
N MET A 1 24.61 -1.62 30.01
CA MET A 1 24.59 -3.10 29.99
C MET A 1 25.30 -3.51 28.74
N THR A 2 26.50 -4.05 28.85
CA THR A 2 27.32 -4.48 27.71
C THR A 2 26.74 -5.77 27.14
N ALA A 3 26.54 -5.79 25.82
CA ALA A 3 26.03 -6.95 25.09
C ALA A 3 26.98 -8.15 25.26
N LEU A 4 26.40 -9.33 25.36
CA LEU A 4 27.07 -10.60 25.69
C LEU A 4 27.59 -11.34 24.44
N ASP A 5 27.63 -10.69 23.28
CA ASP A 5 27.90 -11.32 21.97
C ASP A 5 29.28 -11.01 21.37
N GLU A 6 30.14 -10.23 22.03
CA GLU A 6 31.58 -10.35 21.79
C GLU A 6 32.08 -11.56 22.58
N ALA A 7 32.06 -12.74 21.97
CA ALA A 7 32.65 -13.95 22.53
C ALA A 7 34.14 -13.69 22.82
N PRO A 8 34.55 -13.52 24.10
CA PRO A 8 35.95 -13.52 24.43
C PRO A 8 36.41 -14.97 24.30
N ASP A 9 37.38 -15.21 23.42
CA ASP A 9 38.21 -16.42 23.32
C ASP A 9 37.89 -17.46 24.43
N ASP A 10 37.02 -18.43 24.10
CA ASP A 10 36.41 -19.39 25.04
C ASP A 10 37.42 -20.49 25.47
N SER A 11 38.65 -20.06 25.76
CA SER A 11 39.74 -20.88 26.31
C SER A 11 39.57 -21.14 27.82
N ARG A 12 38.44 -20.73 28.40
CA ARG A 12 38.15 -20.97 29.81
C ARG A 12 37.86 -22.44 30.02
N GLN A 13 38.52 -23.02 31.02
CA GLN A 13 38.37 -24.43 31.33
C GLN A 13 36.92 -24.74 31.72
N GLU A 14 36.34 -25.77 31.09
CA GLU A 14 35.01 -26.26 31.39
C GLU A 14 35.06 -27.47 32.32
N TYR A 15 34.26 -27.45 33.39
CA TYR A 15 34.08 -28.57 34.31
C TYR A 15 32.63 -29.08 34.26
N ALA A 16 32.43 -30.39 34.34
CA ALA A 16 31.07 -30.92 34.51
C ALA A 16 30.49 -30.51 35.88
N TRP A 17 29.16 -30.45 35.97
CA TRP A 17 28.46 -30.08 37.19
C TRP A 17 28.90 -30.94 38.39
N GLY A 18 29.41 -30.30 39.45
CA GLY A 18 29.91 -30.98 40.65
C GLY A 18 31.38 -31.46 40.56
N LEU A 19 32.07 -31.28 39.43
CA LEU A 19 33.47 -31.68 39.24
C LEU A 19 34.45 -30.48 39.20
N ALA A 20 34.00 -29.29 39.63
CA ALA A 20 34.88 -28.13 39.73
C ALA A 20 35.95 -28.36 40.83
N PRO A 21 37.23 -28.02 40.58
CA PRO A 21 38.26 -28.01 41.62
C PRO A 21 37.84 -27.19 42.84
N SER A 22 38.17 -27.66 44.04
CA SER A 22 37.70 -27.07 45.32
C SER A 22 38.16 -25.62 45.57
N HIS A 23 39.21 -25.17 44.89
CA HIS A 23 39.68 -23.78 44.94
C HIS A 23 38.79 -22.84 44.11
N LEU A 24 38.02 -23.36 43.16
CA LEU A 24 37.08 -22.58 42.37
C LEU A 24 35.70 -22.56 43.03
N VAL A 25 35.12 -21.38 43.14
CA VAL A 25 33.83 -21.19 43.80
C VAL A 25 32.85 -20.46 42.90
N THR A 26 31.57 -20.77 43.06
CA THR A 26 30.50 -20.05 42.36
C THR A 26 30.35 -18.62 42.90
N ARG A 27 29.71 -17.72 42.14
CA ARG A 27 29.42 -16.34 42.58
C ARG A 27 28.69 -16.28 43.94
N ARG A 28 27.87 -17.27 44.27
CA ARG A 28 27.16 -17.36 45.55
C ARG A 28 28.12 -17.65 46.71
N GLN A 29 28.91 -18.71 46.58
CA GLN A 29 29.95 -19.07 47.56
C GLN A 29 31.00 -17.97 47.71
N LEU A 30 31.32 -17.25 46.63
CA LEU A 30 32.21 -16.10 46.66
C LEU A 30 31.66 -14.95 47.53
N ARG A 31 30.35 -14.69 47.46
CA ARG A 31 29.67 -13.68 48.29
C ARG A 31 29.62 -14.07 49.77
N GLU A 32 29.41 -15.35 50.06
CA GLU A 32 29.45 -15.89 51.43
C GLU A 32 30.83 -15.68 52.07
N ARG A 33 31.89 -15.65 51.27
CA ARG A 33 33.27 -15.32 51.69
C ARG A 33 33.57 -13.81 51.72
N GLY A 34 32.58 -12.93 51.54
CA GLY A 34 32.78 -11.48 51.54
C GLY A 34 33.56 -10.94 50.34
N LYS A 35 33.71 -11.73 49.26
CA LYS A 35 34.45 -11.35 48.05
C LYS A 35 33.52 -10.91 46.91
N SER A 36 34.06 -10.14 45.97
CA SER A 36 33.41 -9.63 44.75
C SER A 36 33.96 -10.38 43.52
N PRO A 37 33.13 -10.71 42.52
CA PRO A 37 33.58 -11.47 41.34
C PRO A 37 34.64 -10.77 40.46
N GLY A 38 34.85 -9.45 40.60
CA GLY A 38 35.87 -8.73 39.81
C GLY A 38 35.72 -8.91 38.29
N LYS A 39 36.85 -8.83 37.56
CA LYS A 39 36.96 -9.16 36.12
C LYS A 39 37.51 -10.58 35.86
N SER A 40 37.69 -11.38 36.91
CA SER A 40 38.48 -12.63 36.90
C SER A 40 37.61 -13.87 36.92
N ALA A 41 36.79 -14.06 35.89
CA ALA A 41 36.13 -15.35 35.64
C ALA A 41 37.18 -16.34 35.13
N VAL A 42 37.44 -17.41 35.90
CA VAL A 42 38.56 -18.35 35.62
C VAL A 42 38.08 -19.56 34.81
N ALA A 43 36.86 -20.03 35.07
CA ALA A 43 36.34 -21.26 34.47
C ALA A 43 34.81 -21.27 34.39
N LEU A 44 34.25 -22.25 33.68
CA LEU A 44 32.81 -22.51 33.61
C LEU A 44 32.50 -23.90 34.14
N MET A 45 31.41 -24.03 34.90
CA MET A 45 30.84 -25.32 35.29
C MET A 45 29.56 -25.56 34.51
N ILE A 46 29.49 -26.61 33.71
CA ILE A 46 28.40 -26.87 32.77
C ILE A 46 27.56 -28.07 33.22
N GLY A 47 26.24 -27.90 33.20
CA GLY A 47 25.27 -28.94 33.43
C GLY A 47 24.13 -28.90 32.42
N LYS A 48 23.23 -29.87 32.50
CA LYS A 48 21.95 -29.86 31.80
C LYS A 48 20.82 -29.75 32.82
N ALA A 49 19.97 -28.74 32.68
CA ALA A 49 18.71 -28.66 33.42
C ALA A 49 17.57 -28.58 32.41
N TRP A 50 16.62 -29.50 32.49
CA TRP A 50 15.41 -29.49 31.66
C TRP A 50 15.74 -29.49 30.15
N GLY A 51 16.75 -30.28 29.78
CA GLY A 51 17.26 -30.38 28.40
C GLY A 51 18.09 -29.19 27.92
N LYS A 52 18.21 -28.10 28.69
CA LYS A 52 18.99 -26.90 28.32
C LYS A 52 20.37 -26.91 28.98
N ARG A 53 21.39 -26.47 28.24
CA ARG A 53 22.76 -26.24 28.77
C ARG A 53 22.70 -25.09 29.78
N VAL A 54 23.14 -25.35 31.01
CA VAL A 54 23.26 -24.35 32.07
C VAL A 54 24.73 -24.23 32.44
N ALA A 55 25.24 -23.00 32.49
CA ALA A 55 26.63 -22.73 32.87
C ALA A 55 26.66 -21.87 34.14
N ALA A 56 27.50 -22.26 35.11
CA ALA A 56 27.83 -21.46 36.28
C ALA A 56 29.27 -20.95 36.14
N VAL A 57 29.45 -19.63 36.19
CA VAL A 57 30.80 -19.03 36.16
C VAL A 57 31.51 -19.28 37.49
N LEU A 58 32.73 -19.79 37.40
CA LEU A 58 33.60 -20.09 38.53
C LEU A 58 34.66 -19.01 38.71
N PHE A 59 34.94 -18.68 39.97
CA PHE A 59 35.88 -17.65 40.39
C PHE A 59 36.90 -18.24 41.34
N ASP A 60 38.14 -17.80 41.24
CA ASP A 60 39.16 -18.06 42.24
C ASP A 60 39.03 -17.02 43.37
N PRO A 61 38.72 -17.43 44.62
CA PRO A 61 38.58 -16.54 45.76
C PRO A 61 39.90 -15.86 46.16
N ALA A 62 41.06 -16.38 45.77
CA ALA A 62 42.36 -15.74 46.00
C ALA A 62 42.58 -14.52 45.09
N LEU A 63 42.01 -14.53 43.88
CA LEU A 63 42.09 -13.43 42.91
C LEU A 63 40.94 -12.43 43.07
N ALA A 64 39.88 -12.81 43.77
CA ALA A 64 38.69 -11.99 43.94
C ALA A 64 38.93 -10.83 44.93
N PRO A 65 38.64 -9.57 44.55
CA PRO A 65 38.73 -8.44 45.47
C PRO A 65 37.68 -8.53 46.57
N ASP A 66 37.94 -7.91 47.73
CA ASP A 66 36.94 -7.80 48.79
C ASP A 66 35.69 -7.05 48.30
N LYS A 67 34.52 -7.53 48.74
CA LYS A 67 33.25 -6.89 48.43
C LYS A 67 33.19 -5.57 49.19
N ARG A 68 33.27 -4.46 48.45
CA ARG A 68 33.06 -3.13 49.02
C ARG A 68 31.64 -3.06 49.62
N PRO A 69 31.48 -2.63 50.89
CA PRO A 69 30.16 -2.37 51.43
C PRO A 69 29.49 -1.26 50.61
N ALA A 70 28.23 -1.46 50.24
CA ALA A 70 27.49 -0.45 49.50
C ALA A 70 27.35 0.81 50.38
N SER A 71 27.71 1.96 49.83
CA SER A 71 27.56 3.22 50.56
C SER A 71 26.08 3.46 50.92
N PRO A 72 25.76 4.26 51.95
CA PRO A 72 24.37 4.61 52.27
C PRO A 72 23.60 5.16 51.07
N ALA A 73 24.25 5.99 50.25
CA ALA A 73 23.65 6.53 49.02
C ALA A 73 23.35 5.44 47.98
N GLN A 74 24.24 4.46 47.81
CA GLN A 74 24.01 3.33 46.90
C GLN A 74 22.88 2.42 47.40
N ARG A 75 22.76 2.21 48.72
CA ARG A 75 21.64 1.47 49.32
C ARG A 75 20.31 2.20 49.10
N ALA A 76 20.29 3.51 49.32
CA ALA A 76 19.10 4.33 49.05
C ALA A 76 18.71 4.30 47.56
N SER A 77 19.69 4.39 46.65
CA SER A 77 19.44 4.28 45.20
C SER A 77 18.92 2.90 44.81
N ALA A 78 19.47 1.81 45.36
CA ALA A 78 19.00 0.45 45.11
C ALA A 78 17.57 0.23 45.65
N ALA A 79 17.24 0.81 46.82
CA ALA A 79 15.89 0.78 47.37
C ALA A 79 14.90 1.50 46.45
N LYS A 80 15.23 2.72 45.98
CA LYS A 80 14.41 3.46 44.99
C LYS A 80 14.21 2.68 43.69
N ALA A 81 15.27 2.06 43.16
CA ALA A 81 15.19 1.26 41.94
C ALA A 81 14.32 0.00 42.11
N THR A 82 14.36 -0.62 43.30
CA THR A 82 13.51 -1.78 43.63
C THR A 82 12.05 -1.36 43.74
N LEU A 83 11.77 -0.26 44.42
CA LEU A 83 10.44 0.31 44.54
C LEU A 83 9.83 0.64 43.16
N ALA A 84 10.58 1.32 42.29
CA ALA A 84 10.13 1.64 40.94
C ALA A 84 9.79 0.38 40.10
N ARG A 85 10.53 -0.73 40.30
CA ARG A 85 10.23 -2.02 39.64
C ARG A 85 8.97 -2.67 40.20
N GLN A 86 8.73 -2.56 41.51
CA GLN A 86 7.53 -3.07 42.16
C GLN A 86 6.28 -2.31 41.69
N ILE A 87 6.36 -0.97 41.63
CA ILE A 87 5.29 -0.12 41.09
C ILE A 87 4.96 -0.54 39.65
N LYS A 88 5.95 -0.61 38.76
CA LYS A 88 5.74 -1.01 37.36
C LYS A 88 5.18 -2.45 37.21
N ALA A 89 5.48 -3.35 38.14
CA ALA A 89 4.91 -4.69 38.15
C ALA A 89 3.46 -4.70 38.63
N ALA A 90 3.09 -3.81 39.54
CA ALA A 90 1.73 -3.63 40.05
C ALA A 90 0.83 -2.90 39.03
N GLU A 91 1.36 -1.91 38.31
CA GLU A 91 0.66 -1.23 37.20
C GLU A 91 0.23 -2.22 36.11
N ARG A 92 1.08 -3.22 35.81
CA ARG A 92 0.73 -4.32 34.88
C ARG A 92 -0.41 -5.20 35.36
N ARG A 93 -0.78 -5.11 36.64
CA ARG A 93 -1.88 -5.82 37.29
C ARG A 93 -3.05 -4.89 37.62
N GLY A 94 -3.03 -3.65 37.13
CA GLY A 94 -4.09 -2.67 37.35
C GLY A 94 -4.05 -1.95 38.68
N ILE A 95 -2.97 -2.08 39.47
CA ILE A 95 -2.79 -1.35 40.74
C ILE A 95 -1.97 -0.10 40.45
N THR A 96 -2.49 1.07 40.80
CA THR A 96 -1.82 2.35 40.50
C THR A 96 -0.67 2.64 41.48
N ALA A 97 0.27 3.51 41.07
CA ALA A 97 1.37 3.94 41.94
C ALA A 97 0.87 4.67 43.20
N GLU A 98 -0.26 5.38 43.08
CA GLU A 98 -0.93 6.06 44.17
C GLU A 98 -1.53 5.06 45.16
N GLU A 99 -2.21 4.00 44.69
CA GLU A 99 -2.71 2.92 45.55
C GLU A 99 -1.63 2.22 46.38
N LEU A 100 -0.40 2.10 45.84
CA LEU A 100 0.74 1.50 46.55
C LEU A 100 1.42 2.43 47.57
N THR A 101 1.20 3.73 47.47
CA THR A 101 1.89 4.74 48.28
C THR A 101 0.96 5.49 49.23
N THR A 102 -0.36 5.33 49.06
CA THR A 102 -1.35 5.88 49.98
C THR A 102 -1.35 5.04 51.26
N GLU A 103 -1.06 5.67 52.40
CA GLU A 103 -0.93 5.03 53.72
C GLU A 103 -2.29 4.57 54.30
N SER A 104 -3.39 4.82 53.60
CA SER A 104 -4.71 4.29 53.95
C SER A 104 -4.82 2.84 53.47
N ASP A 105 -4.55 1.89 54.38
CA ASP A 105 -4.89 0.48 54.23
C ASP A 105 -6.41 0.35 53.98
N PRO A 106 -6.88 0.06 52.75
CA PRO A 106 -8.26 -0.32 52.56
C PRO A 106 -8.33 -1.77 53.03
N GLY A 107 -8.55 -1.94 54.33
CA GLY A 107 -8.68 -3.26 54.94
C GLY A 107 -9.64 -4.14 54.12
N PRO A 108 -9.48 -5.48 54.16
CA PRO A 108 -10.24 -6.39 53.32
C PRO A 108 -11.75 -6.19 53.55
N GLY A 109 -12.44 -5.63 52.54
CA GLY A 109 -13.86 -5.27 52.55
C GLY A 109 -14.82 -6.45 52.57
N TRP A 110 -14.67 -7.35 53.54
CA TRP A 110 -15.58 -8.47 53.81
C TRP A 110 -16.53 -8.21 54.99
N ALA A 111 -16.45 -7.04 55.63
CA ALA A 111 -17.15 -6.75 56.87
C ALA A 111 -18.31 -5.74 56.75
N ASP A 112 -18.76 -5.43 55.54
CA ASP A 112 -19.93 -4.57 55.34
C ASP A 112 -21.15 -5.41 54.89
N PRO A 113 -22.01 -5.86 55.82
CA PRO A 113 -23.20 -6.64 55.49
C PRO A 113 -24.30 -5.81 54.79
N ASP A 114 -24.15 -4.49 54.65
CA ASP A 114 -25.18 -3.60 54.09
C ASP A 114 -24.82 -3.01 52.71
N SER A 115 -23.67 -3.34 52.13
CA SER A 115 -23.34 -2.99 50.74
C SER A 115 -24.00 -3.97 49.77
N THR A 116 -25.33 -3.89 49.67
CA THR A 116 -26.11 -4.53 48.61
C THR A 116 -25.71 -3.95 47.26
N THR A 117 -25.02 -4.77 46.46
CA THR A 117 -24.91 -4.65 45.01
C THR A 117 -26.32 -4.47 44.42
N PRO A 118 -26.55 -3.55 43.46
CA PRO A 118 -27.82 -3.47 42.78
C PRO A 118 -28.05 -4.79 42.04
N SER A 119 -29.24 -5.33 42.28
CA SER A 119 -29.82 -6.53 41.70
C SER A 119 -29.38 -6.77 40.26
N GLN A 120 -28.67 -7.87 40.05
CA GLN A 120 -28.67 -8.58 38.77
C GLN A 120 -30.14 -8.86 38.42
N GLU A 121 -30.66 -8.13 37.44
CA GLU A 121 -31.97 -8.39 36.87
C GLU A 121 -32.05 -9.85 36.40
N GLU A 122 -33.11 -10.50 36.86
CA GLU A 122 -33.49 -11.85 36.50
C GLU A 122 -33.59 -11.97 34.98
N ASN A 123 -32.78 -12.87 34.42
CA ASN A 123 -32.93 -13.31 33.03
C ASN A 123 -34.30 -13.96 32.86
N ILE A 124 -35.25 -13.18 32.33
CA ILE A 124 -36.53 -13.70 31.84
C ILE A 124 -36.20 -14.68 30.71
N MET A 125 -36.59 -15.94 30.89
CA MET A 125 -36.46 -16.98 29.87
C MET A 125 -37.23 -16.55 28.61
N SER A 126 -36.49 -16.17 27.58
CA SER A 126 -37.02 -15.84 26.25
C SER A 126 -37.73 -17.05 25.64
N ASP A 127 -38.95 -16.82 25.17
CA ASP A 127 -39.69 -17.75 24.31
C ASP A 127 -38.84 -18.22 23.13
N ASN A 128 -38.70 -19.54 22.96
CA ASN A 128 -37.91 -20.16 21.89
C ASN A 128 -38.60 -20.10 20.51
N THR A 129 -39.81 -19.55 20.43
CA THR A 129 -40.60 -19.46 19.19
C THR A 129 -40.07 -18.39 18.23
N SER A 130 -39.40 -17.35 18.73
CA SER A 130 -38.77 -16.31 17.89
C SER A 130 -37.38 -16.71 17.39
N GLN A 131 -36.69 -17.61 18.08
CA GLN A 131 -35.34 -18.06 17.70
C GLN A 131 -35.35 -19.04 16.53
N THR A 132 -36.40 -19.85 16.36
CA THR A 132 -36.53 -20.79 15.24
C THR A 132 -36.83 -20.08 13.92
N ALA A 133 -37.65 -19.03 13.93
CA ALA A 133 -37.88 -18.18 12.76
C ALA A 133 -36.62 -17.42 12.35
N ALA A 134 -35.91 -16.78 13.30
CA ALA A 134 -34.66 -16.08 13.03
C ALA A 134 -33.52 -17.03 12.58
N ALA A 135 -33.50 -18.28 13.05
CA ALA A 135 -32.54 -19.29 12.60
C ALA A 135 -32.86 -19.78 11.17
N ALA A 136 -34.15 -19.95 10.83
CA ALA A 136 -34.56 -20.31 9.46
C ALA A 136 -34.29 -19.17 8.46
N GLU A 137 -34.54 -17.92 8.85
CA GLU A 137 -34.21 -16.71 8.08
C GLU A 137 -32.70 -16.63 7.82
N LYS A 138 -31.89 -16.84 8.87
CA LYS A 138 -30.43 -16.80 8.78
C LYS A 138 -29.87 -17.91 7.89
N GLU A 139 -30.44 -19.11 7.92
CA GLU A 139 -30.01 -20.22 7.06
C GLU A 139 -30.46 -20.01 5.61
N ARG A 140 -31.63 -19.39 5.37
CA ARG A 140 -32.09 -18.98 4.03
C ARG A 140 -31.18 -17.90 3.43
N VAL A 141 -30.82 -16.86 4.19
CA VAL A 141 -29.88 -15.82 3.74
C VAL A 141 -28.49 -16.40 3.46
N LYS A 142 -28.06 -17.37 4.27
CA LYS A 142 -26.79 -18.07 4.06
C LYS A 142 -26.81 -18.97 2.82
N SER A 143 -27.91 -19.67 2.53
CA SER A 143 -28.04 -20.48 1.30
C SER A 143 -28.09 -19.61 0.05
N LEU A 144 -28.78 -18.47 0.09
CA LEU A 144 -28.81 -17.50 -1.02
C LEU A 144 -27.44 -16.85 -1.25
N SER A 145 -26.74 -16.47 -0.18
CA SER A 145 -25.36 -15.98 -0.25
C SER A 145 -24.38 -17.03 -0.79
N GLN A 146 -24.65 -18.31 -0.54
CA GLN A 146 -23.86 -19.42 -1.07
C GLN A 146 -24.15 -19.67 -2.56
N ARG A 147 -25.43 -19.66 -2.98
CA ARG A 147 -25.82 -19.68 -4.41
C ARG A 147 -25.15 -18.55 -5.19
N LEU A 148 -25.07 -17.34 -4.61
CA LEU A 148 -24.40 -16.20 -5.22
C LEU A 148 -22.88 -16.43 -5.42
N ARG A 149 -22.21 -17.12 -4.49
CA ARG A 149 -20.77 -17.46 -4.62
C ARG A 149 -20.53 -18.61 -5.60
N GLU A 150 -21.46 -19.56 -5.67
CA GLU A 150 -21.38 -20.71 -6.57
C GLU A 150 -21.70 -20.33 -8.03
N LEU A 151 -22.37 -19.19 -8.25
CA LEU A 151 -22.68 -18.67 -9.57
C LEU A 151 -21.44 -18.24 -10.38
N ASP A 152 -20.28 -18.01 -9.76
CA ASP A 152 -19.05 -17.84 -10.53
C ASP A 152 -17.74 -18.08 -9.75
N PRO A 153 -17.29 -19.34 -9.58
CA PRO A 153 -15.99 -19.60 -8.99
C PRO A 153 -14.80 -19.31 -9.94
N ASN A 154 -15.01 -19.02 -11.23
CA ASN A 154 -13.95 -19.03 -12.25
C ASN A 154 -13.98 -17.89 -13.32
N GLY A 155 -14.85 -16.88 -13.22
CA GLY A 155 -14.89 -15.74 -14.13
C GLY A 155 -15.41 -16.05 -15.55
N ARG A 156 -16.15 -17.15 -15.76
CA ARG A 156 -16.46 -17.65 -17.14
C ARG A 156 -17.80 -17.21 -17.72
N TYR A 157 -18.61 -16.43 -16.99
CA TYR A 157 -19.93 -15.99 -17.46
C TYR A 157 -19.97 -14.58 -18.04
N ALA A 158 -18.82 -13.93 -18.23
CA ALA A 158 -18.72 -12.72 -19.04
C ALA A 158 -19.21 -13.02 -20.47
N GLY A 159 -20.43 -12.58 -20.79
CA GLY A 159 -21.00 -12.63 -22.15
C GLY A 159 -22.26 -13.49 -22.36
N LYS A 160 -22.88 -14.11 -21.35
CA LYS A 160 -24.16 -14.84 -21.54
C LYS A 160 -25.29 -14.25 -20.70
N SER A 161 -26.36 -13.82 -21.37
CA SER A 161 -27.62 -13.31 -20.79
C SER A 161 -28.25 -14.24 -19.72
N SER A 162 -27.94 -15.54 -19.75
CA SER A 162 -28.45 -16.52 -18.77
C SER A 162 -27.86 -16.38 -17.36
N GLY A 163 -26.63 -15.88 -17.21
CA GLY A 163 -26.03 -15.66 -15.89
C GLY A 163 -26.68 -14.49 -15.14
N TRP A 164 -27.08 -13.46 -15.89
CA TRP A 164 -27.68 -12.24 -15.36
C TRP A 164 -29.13 -12.44 -14.90
N ALA A 165 -29.93 -13.21 -15.64
CA ALA A 165 -31.30 -13.54 -15.22
C ALA A 165 -31.33 -14.29 -13.86
N MET A 166 -30.33 -15.14 -13.61
CA MET A 166 -30.24 -15.90 -12.36
C MET A 166 -29.70 -15.05 -11.19
N ALA A 167 -28.84 -14.06 -11.46
CA ALA A 167 -28.42 -13.08 -10.46
C ALA A 167 -29.57 -12.14 -10.06
N ASP A 168 -30.38 -11.71 -11.03
CA ASP A 168 -31.55 -10.86 -10.82
C ASP A 168 -32.66 -11.59 -10.05
N GLU A 169 -32.85 -12.90 -10.31
CA GLU A 169 -33.76 -13.78 -9.56
C GLU A 169 -33.32 -13.92 -8.09
N VAL A 170 -32.04 -14.22 -7.83
CA VAL A 170 -31.50 -14.32 -6.46
C VAL A 170 -31.55 -12.98 -5.73
N PHE A 171 -31.37 -11.87 -6.44
CA PHE A 171 -31.45 -10.53 -5.89
C PHE A 171 -32.90 -10.15 -5.51
N THR A 172 -33.86 -10.45 -6.37
CA THR A 172 -35.30 -10.28 -6.09
C THR A 172 -35.72 -11.12 -4.88
N GLU A 173 -35.26 -12.38 -4.79
CA GLU A 173 -35.52 -13.25 -3.63
C GLU A 173 -34.95 -12.71 -2.31
N LEU A 174 -33.83 -11.98 -2.36
CA LEU A 174 -33.20 -11.37 -1.19
C LEU A 174 -33.93 -10.09 -0.73
N LEU A 175 -34.42 -9.27 -1.66
CA LEU A 175 -35.24 -8.11 -1.34
C LEU A 175 -36.62 -8.52 -0.80
N ASP A 176 -37.24 -9.55 -1.39
CA ASP A 176 -38.52 -10.08 -0.91
C ASP A 176 -38.38 -10.79 0.46
N ALA A 177 -37.16 -11.20 0.84
CA ALA A 177 -36.83 -11.66 2.19
C ALA A 177 -36.59 -10.51 3.20
N GLY A 178 -36.84 -9.26 2.82
CA GLY A 178 -36.80 -8.11 3.72
C GLY A 178 -35.37 -7.66 4.10
N LEU A 179 -34.35 -8.04 3.33
CA LEU A 179 -33.05 -7.41 3.50
C LEU A 179 -33.09 -5.97 2.98
N ASP A 180 -32.68 -5.07 3.85
CA ASP A 180 -32.46 -3.67 3.50
C ASP A 180 -31.43 -3.56 2.35
N PRO A 181 -31.70 -2.74 1.32
CA PRO A 181 -30.83 -2.54 0.16
C PRO A 181 -29.40 -2.15 0.54
N GLU A 182 -29.18 -1.27 1.52
CA GLU A 182 -27.82 -0.85 1.92
C GLU A 182 -27.01 -2.02 2.51
N THR A 183 -27.68 -2.88 3.28
CA THR A 183 -27.07 -4.11 3.81
C THR A 183 -26.70 -5.09 2.70
N LEU A 184 -27.47 -5.13 1.60
CA LEU A 184 -27.17 -5.96 0.44
C LEU A 184 -25.96 -5.41 -0.33
N VAL A 185 -25.95 -4.09 -0.57
CA VAL A 185 -24.85 -3.37 -1.22
C VAL A 185 -23.52 -3.64 -0.51
N ASP A 186 -23.52 -3.54 0.82
CA ASP A 186 -22.32 -3.72 1.61
C ASP A 186 -21.86 -5.20 1.68
N LYS A 187 -22.78 -6.16 1.54
CA LYS A 187 -22.44 -7.59 1.41
C LYS A 187 -21.91 -7.93 0.02
N VAL A 188 -22.48 -7.34 -1.04
CA VAL A 188 -22.00 -7.49 -2.42
C VAL A 188 -20.60 -6.90 -2.54
N ARG A 189 -20.38 -5.66 -2.08
CA ARG A 189 -19.05 -5.02 -2.03
C ARG A 189 -17.99 -5.86 -1.32
N ARG A 190 -18.36 -6.58 -0.25
CA ARG A 190 -17.44 -7.43 0.51
C ARG A 190 -17.24 -8.83 -0.09
N GLY A 191 -18.17 -9.28 -0.94
CA GLY A 191 -18.15 -10.61 -1.56
C GLY A 191 -17.50 -10.64 -2.94
N THR A 192 -17.59 -9.54 -3.71
CA THR A 192 -17.01 -9.44 -5.05
C THR A 192 -15.59 -8.89 -4.97
N ARG A 193 -14.62 -9.64 -5.48
CA ARG A 193 -13.22 -9.15 -5.63
C ARG A 193 -13.06 -8.16 -6.80
N ASN A 194 -14.08 -8.06 -7.65
CA ASN A 194 -14.05 -7.23 -8.85
C ASN A 194 -15.02 -6.05 -8.67
N GLY A 195 -14.48 -4.83 -8.67
CA GLY A 195 -15.26 -3.58 -8.53
C GLY A 195 -16.30 -3.41 -9.64
N TYR A 196 -16.03 -3.97 -10.81
CA TYR A 196 -16.90 -4.01 -11.99
C TYR A 196 -18.26 -4.69 -11.73
N GLN A 197 -18.24 -5.85 -11.05
CA GLN A 197 -19.47 -6.56 -10.73
C GLN A 197 -20.28 -5.82 -9.66
N ALA A 198 -19.63 -5.05 -8.79
CA ALA A 198 -20.31 -4.28 -7.76
C ALA A 198 -21.01 -3.04 -8.36
N SER A 199 -20.39 -2.31 -9.29
CA SER A 199 -20.98 -1.11 -9.91
C SER A 199 -22.19 -1.44 -10.80
N ILE A 200 -22.15 -2.52 -11.57
CA ILE A 200 -23.26 -2.96 -12.43
C ILE A 200 -24.43 -3.47 -11.57
N LEU A 201 -24.16 -4.25 -10.51
CA LEU A 201 -25.22 -4.66 -9.57
C LEU A 201 -25.87 -3.43 -8.89
N MET A 202 -25.06 -2.40 -8.57
CA MET A 202 -25.55 -1.15 -7.99
C MET A 202 -26.51 -0.39 -8.92
N ARG A 203 -26.26 -0.41 -10.23
CA ARG A 203 -27.16 0.19 -11.23
C ARG A 203 -28.49 -0.57 -11.30
N SER A 204 -28.45 -1.90 -11.34
CA SER A 204 -29.65 -2.75 -11.28
C SER A 204 -30.46 -2.55 -9.97
N ILE A 205 -29.78 -2.35 -8.83
CA ILE A 205 -30.42 -2.00 -7.55
C ILE A 205 -31.19 -0.67 -7.67
N GLN A 206 -30.58 0.34 -8.27
CA GLN A 206 -31.20 1.66 -8.46
C GLN A 206 -32.40 1.61 -9.41
N ASP A 207 -32.29 0.85 -10.51
CA ASP A 207 -33.36 0.70 -11.49
C ASP A 207 -34.57 -0.06 -10.91
N ASN A 208 -34.34 -1.15 -10.17
CA ASN A 208 -35.41 -1.94 -9.55
C ASN A 208 -36.09 -1.22 -8.36
N THR A 209 -35.38 -0.36 -7.63
CA THR A 209 -35.97 0.45 -6.56
C THR A 209 -36.78 1.62 -7.10
N ALA A 210 -36.38 2.23 -8.23
CA ALA A 210 -37.12 3.29 -8.89
C ALA A 210 -38.49 2.83 -9.46
N HIS A 211 -38.62 1.55 -9.82
CA HIS A 211 -39.86 0.99 -10.39
C HIS A 211 -40.91 0.55 -9.36
N ARG A 212 -40.61 0.55 -8.05
CA ARG A 212 -41.55 0.16 -6.99
C ARG A 212 -41.94 1.35 -6.10
N THR A 213 -42.78 2.25 -6.61
CA THR A 213 -43.70 3.08 -5.79
C THR A 213 -45.15 2.67 -6.04
N PRO A 214 -46.02 2.60 -5.01
CA PRO A 214 -47.24 1.81 -5.08
C PRO A 214 -48.41 2.64 -5.60
N ASP A 215 -48.91 2.31 -6.78
CA ASP A 215 -50.35 2.46 -7.06
C ASP A 215 -50.80 1.38 -8.05
N GLN A 216 -51.13 0.19 -7.54
CA GLN A 216 -51.86 -0.83 -8.30
C GLN A 216 -52.78 -1.64 -7.39
N SER A 217 -54.01 -1.17 -7.23
CA SER A 217 -55.18 -2.03 -7.02
C SER A 217 -55.88 -2.25 -8.36
N ALA A 218 -55.40 -3.18 -9.18
CA ALA A 218 -56.19 -3.73 -10.28
C ALA A 218 -55.66 -5.11 -10.70
N THR A 219 -56.46 -6.14 -10.41
CA THR A 219 -56.25 -7.52 -10.85
C THR A 219 -56.48 -7.64 -12.36
N PRO A 220 -55.60 -8.28 -13.15
CA PRO A 220 -55.96 -8.71 -14.50
C PRO A 220 -56.42 -10.17 -14.53
N ALA A 221 -57.48 -10.41 -15.29
CA ALA A 221 -58.03 -11.72 -15.62
C ALA A 221 -57.17 -12.44 -16.69
N PRO A 222 -57.23 -13.78 -16.78
CA PRO A 222 -56.40 -14.55 -17.70
C PRO A 222 -57.09 -14.69 -19.05
N ASN A 223 -56.39 -14.37 -20.14
CA ASN A 223 -56.73 -14.87 -21.47
C ASN A 223 -55.47 -15.45 -22.13
N ALA A 224 -55.58 -16.73 -22.44
CA ALA A 224 -54.62 -17.52 -23.19
C ALA A 224 -54.81 -17.34 -24.71
N VAL A 225 -53.86 -17.94 -25.46
CA VAL A 225 -53.85 -18.30 -26.91
C VAL A 225 -52.93 -17.39 -27.78
N PRO A 226 -52.12 -17.93 -28.73
CA PRO A 226 -51.26 -19.13 -28.70
C PRO A 226 -49.83 -18.87 -29.26
N GLU A 227 -48.92 -19.83 -29.02
CA GLU A 227 -47.59 -19.90 -29.65
C GLU A 227 -47.67 -19.94 -31.18
N GLN A 228 -46.97 -19.01 -31.85
CA GLN A 228 -46.63 -19.11 -33.26
C GLN A 228 -45.23 -19.71 -33.41
N GLN A 229 -45.18 -20.93 -33.95
CA GLN A 229 -43.97 -21.60 -34.43
C GLN A 229 -43.34 -20.81 -35.58
N ILE A 230 -42.12 -20.33 -35.36
CA ILE A 230 -41.27 -19.77 -36.42
C ILE A 230 -40.69 -20.93 -37.24
N ARG A 231 -40.95 -20.87 -38.54
CA ARG A 231 -40.57 -21.80 -39.60
C ARG A 231 -39.12 -21.51 -40.04
N PRO A 232 -38.25 -22.52 -40.25
CA PRO A 232 -36.90 -22.29 -40.76
C PRO A 232 -36.90 -21.95 -42.26
N GLU A 233 -36.02 -21.03 -42.62
CA GLU A 233 -35.73 -20.53 -43.96
C GLU A 233 -35.17 -21.61 -44.90
N PRO A 234 -35.50 -21.62 -46.21
CA PRO A 234 -35.04 -22.64 -47.14
C PRO A 234 -33.67 -22.34 -47.75
N ALA A 235 -32.86 -23.40 -47.88
CA ALA A 235 -31.58 -23.43 -48.56
C ALA A 235 -31.66 -23.03 -50.05
N ALA A 236 -30.70 -22.21 -50.49
CA ALA A 236 -30.51 -21.85 -51.89
C ALA A 236 -29.87 -23.00 -52.71
N PRO A 237 -30.21 -23.15 -54.00
CA PRO A 237 -29.83 -24.31 -54.81
C PRO A 237 -28.41 -24.19 -55.40
N ALA A 238 -27.75 -25.35 -55.43
CA ALA A 238 -26.48 -25.59 -56.12
C ALA A 238 -26.64 -25.43 -57.64
N ALA A 239 -25.76 -24.64 -58.25
CA ALA A 239 -25.58 -24.60 -59.70
C ALA A 239 -24.36 -25.44 -60.09
N GLU A 240 -24.62 -26.49 -60.87
CA GLU A 240 -23.62 -27.25 -61.62
C GLU A 240 -23.04 -26.36 -62.74
N SER A 241 -21.71 -26.27 -62.82
CA SER A 241 -21.01 -25.78 -64.01
C SER A 241 -19.82 -26.67 -64.29
N THR A 242 -19.94 -27.44 -65.37
CA THR A 242 -18.89 -28.27 -65.97
C THR A 242 -18.11 -27.50 -67.02
N ALA A 243 -16.80 -27.80 -67.08
CA ALA A 243 -15.85 -27.65 -68.19
C ALA A 243 -15.02 -26.34 -68.27
N ALA A 244 -13.73 -26.43 -67.94
CA ALA A 244 -12.63 -26.64 -68.90
C ALA A 244 -11.27 -26.43 -68.23
N ALA A 245 -10.34 -27.36 -68.43
CA ALA A 245 -8.99 -27.33 -67.88
C ALA A 245 -8.12 -26.27 -68.55
N VAL A 246 -7.57 -25.35 -67.75
CA VAL A 246 -6.53 -24.37 -68.11
C VAL A 246 -5.34 -24.60 -67.16
N PRO A 247 -4.09 -24.61 -67.64
CA PRO A 247 -2.94 -25.00 -66.85
C PRO A 247 -2.66 -24.02 -65.71
N LYS A 248 -2.24 -24.61 -64.59
CA LYS A 248 -1.96 -24.04 -63.28
C LYS A 248 -0.74 -23.11 -63.36
N GLU A 249 -0.95 -21.80 -63.47
CA GLU A 249 0.04 -20.80 -63.08
C GLU A 249 -0.01 -20.65 -61.56
N GLU A 250 1.13 -20.87 -60.91
CA GLU A 250 1.32 -20.59 -59.49
C GLU A 250 1.06 -19.10 -59.24
N PRO A 251 0.14 -18.73 -58.32
CA PRO A 251 0.03 -17.33 -57.93
C PRO A 251 1.37 -16.90 -57.30
N PRO A 252 1.86 -15.68 -57.58
CA PRO A 252 3.02 -15.15 -56.90
C PRO A 252 2.76 -15.26 -55.40
N SER A 253 3.71 -15.86 -54.69
CA SER A 253 3.76 -15.88 -53.23
C SER A 253 3.35 -14.51 -52.71
N THR A 254 2.15 -14.43 -52.11
CA THR A 254 1.76 -13.29 -51.28
C THR A 254 2.92 -13.06 -50.34
N PRO A 255 3.57 -11.89 -50.34
CA PRO A 255 4.59 -11.62 -49.34
C PRO A 255 3.91 -11.90 -48.00
N ALA A 256 4.53 -12.76 -47.19
CA ALA A 256 4.09 -13.00 -45.83
C ALA A 256 3.86 -11.62 -45.21
N ASP A 257 2.60 -11.29 -44.96
CA ASP A 257 2.14 -10.02 -44.43
C ASP A 257 2.86 -9.86 -43.10
N THR A 258 3.97 -9.15 -43.17
CA THR A 258 5.02 -9.23 -42.19
C THR A 258 4.55 -8.29 -41.13
N SER A 259 3.87 -8.83 -40.12
CA SER A 259 3.69 -8.17 -38.83
C SER A 259 2.99 -6.82 -38.97
N THR A 260 1.70 -6.79 -38.64
CA THR A 260 1.08 -5.62 -38.01
C THR A 260 1.91 -5.22 -36.79
N ALA A 261 3.05 -4.57 -37.02
CA ALA A 261 3.81 -3.89 -36.00
C ALA A 261 2.81 -2.90 -35.40
N LEU A 262 2.59 -3.03 -34.09
CA LEU A 262 1.75 -2.11 -33.30
C LEU A 262 2.00 -0.69 -33.82
N ARG A 263 0.97 -0.07 -34.39
CA ARG A 263 1.11 1.27 -34.97
C ARG A 263 1.27 2.25 -33.82
N GLY A 264 2.40 2.96 -33.81
CA GLY A 264 2.65 4.08 -32.91
C GLY A 264 3.24 3.73 -31.54
N THR A 265 3.73 4.75 -30.84
CA THR A 265 4.22 4.67 -29.46
C THR A 265 3.06 4.63 -28.45
N TYR A 266 3.34 4.35 -27.17
CA TYR A 266 2.33 4.33 -26.12
C TYR A 266 1.49 5.62 -26.10
N GLY A 267 2.15 6.78 -26.04
CA GLY A 267 1.46 8.07 -25.98
C GLY A 267 0.63 8.36 -27.23
N GLN A 268 1.09 7.98 -28.41
CA GLN A 268 0.31 8.12 -29.65
C GLN A 268 -0.94 7.23 -29.65
N ARG A 269 -0.85 5.99 -29.15
CA ARG A 269 -2.02 5.09 -29.03
C ARG A 269 -3.02 5.58 -27.99
N MET A 270 -2.52 6.10 -26.86
CA MET A 270 -3.37 6.73 -25.85
C MET A 270 -4.08 7.99 -26.39
N ALA A 271 -3.36 8.85 -27.12
CA ALA A 271 -3.94 10.02 -27.77
C ALA A 271 -5.01 9.62 -28.81
N PHE A 272 -4.77 8.56 -29.59
CA PHE A 272 -5.76 8.00 -30.51
C PHE A 272 -7.02 7.50 -29.80
N LEU A 273 -6.87 6.80 -28.67
CA LEU A 273 -8.00 6.35 -27.86
C LEU A 273 -8.80 7.53 -27.29
N VAL A 274 -8.12 8.48 -26.65
CA VAL A 274 -8.71 9.68 -26.04
C VAL A 274 -9.55 10.47 -27.03
N THR A 275 -9.00 10.74 -28.20
CA THR A 275 -9.69 11.48 -29.28
C THR A 275 -10.85 10.68 -29.85
N SER A 276 -10.70 9.36 -30.00
CA SER A 276 -11.78 8.50 -30.48
C SER A 276 -12.94 8.40 -29.49
N VAL A 277 -12.64 8.30 -28.18
CA VAL A 277 -13.64 8.33 -27.10
C VAL A 277 -14.36 9.67 -27.08
N ALA A 278 -13.63 10.78 -27.19
CA ALA A 278 -14.23 12.11 -27.25
C ALA A 278 -15.17 12.28 -28.45
N MET A 279 -14.76 11.80 -29.62
CA MET A 279 -15.58 11.80 -30.84
C MET A 279 -16.86 10.98 -30.65
N HIS A 280 -16.75 9.77 -30.09
CA HIS A 280 -17.89 8.90 -29.83
C HIS A 280 -18.88 9.52 -28.83
N GLN A 281 -18.38 10.05 -27.72
CA GLN A 281 -19.19 10.75 -26.71
C GLN A 281 -19.95 11.93 -27.30
N SER A 282 -19.26 12.71 -28.14
CA SER A 282 -19.86 13.87 -28.79
C SER A 282 -20.96 13.48 -29.78
N LEU A 283 -20.76 12.41 -30.56
CA LEU A 283 -21.81 11.85 -31.42
C LEU A 283 -23.02 11.39 -30.61
N GLN A 284 -22.82 10.68 -29.49
CA GLN A 284 -23.91 10.27 -28.60
C GLN A 284 -24.70 11.48 -28.06
N GLN A 285 -24.01 12.54 -27.63
CA GLN A 285 -24.65 13.76 -27.14
C GLN A 285 -25.41 14.51 -28.25
N ARG A 286 -24.86 14.58 -29.47
CA ARG A 286 -25.55 15.17 -30.62
C ARG A 286 -26.80 14.38 -31.00
N ILE A 287 -26.74 13.05 -30.98
CA ILE A 287 -27.93 12.20 -31.19
C ILE A 287 -29.01 12.51 -30.15
N GLN A 288 -28.64 12.72 -28.88
CA GLN A 288 -29.59 13.10 -27.83
C GLN A 288 -30.21 14.49 -28.06
N LEU A 289 -29.42 15.48 -28.54
CA LEU A 289 -29.93 16.81 -28.91
C LEU A 289 -30.91 16.74 -30.09
N ASP A 290 -30.58 15.95 -31.12
CA ASP A 290 -31.43 15.73 -32.28
C ASP A 290 -32.71 14.99 -31.90
N GLU A 291 -32.62 13.97 -31.04
CA GLU A 291 -33.77 13.24 -30.51
C GLU A 291 -34.71 14.16 -29.71
N ALA A 292 -34.16 15.05 -28.86
CA ALA A 292 -34.96 16.03 -28.14
C ALA A 292 -35.67 17.01 -29.08
N THR A 293 -34.98 17.44 -30.14
CA THR A 293 -35.53 18.31 -31.16
C THR A 293 -36.65 17.61 -31.93
N ALA A 294 -36.45 16.35 -32.32
CA ALA A 294 -37.45 15.53 -33.01
C ALA A 294 -38.67 15.25 -32.12
N LEU A 295 -38.48 14.90 -30.84
CA LEU A 295 -39.57 14.71 -29.87
C LEU A 295 -40.34 16.00 -29.64
N GLN A 296 -39.66 17.14 -29.59
CA GLN A 296 -40.31 18.44 -29.48
C GLN A 296 -41.16 18.79 -30.70
N GLN A 297 -40.66 18.52 -31.92
CA GLN A 297 -41.42 18.70 -33.15
C GLN A 297 -42.62 17.75 -33.22
N ALA A 298 -42.42 16.47 -32.91
CA ALA A 298 -43.49 15.46 -32.87
C ALA A 298 -44.59 15.82 -31.87
N LEU A 299 -44.23 16.34 -30.69
CA LEU A 299 -45.19 16.80 -29.70
C LEU A 299 -45.94 18.06 -30.17
N ALA A 300 -45.29 18.96 -30.91
CA ALA A 300 -45.91 20.16 -31.47
C ALA A 300 -46.86 19.86 -32.64
N GLU A 301 -46.58 18.80 -33.40
CA GLU A 301 -47.39 18.35 -34.54
C GLU A 301 -48.50 17.35 -34.13
N ALA A 302 -48.45 16.81 -32.91
CA ALA A 302 -49.42 15.85 -32.42
C ALA A 302 -50.84 16.45 -32.37
N PRO A 303 -51.86 15.77 -32.94
CA PRO A 303 -53.23 16.27 -32.92
C PRO A 303 -53.78 16.33 -31.49
N GLU A 304 -54.71 17.25 -31.23
CA GLU A 304 -55.41 17.34 -29.95
C GLU A 304 -56.05 15.98 -29.60
N GLY A 305 -55.71 15.44 -28.42
CA GLY A 305 -56.21 14.15 -27.95
C GLY A 305 -55.37 12.93 -28.34
N PHE A 306 -54.16 13.11 -28.89
CA PHE A 306 -53.25 11.98 -29.16
C PHE A 306 -52.85 11.27 -27.86
N GLU A 307 -53.22 9.98 -27.73
CA GLU A 307 -53.05 9.20 -26.48
C GLU A 307 -51.58 9.09 -26.03
N ASP A 308 -50.63 9.07 -26.96
CA ASP A 308 -49.19 8.99 -26.65
C ASP A 308 -48.54 10.35 -26.32
N ALA A 309 -49.27 11.47 -26.43
CA ALA A 309 -48.71 12.81 -26.17
C ALA A 309 -48.14 12.94 -24.75
N ALA A 310 -48.78 12.30 -23.75
CA ALA A 310 -48.29 12.28 -22.37
C ALA A 310 -46.96 11.52 -22.22
N ARG A 311 -46.81 10.40 -22.94
CA ARG A 311 -45.57 9.60 -22.96
C ARG A 311 -44.45 10.37 -23.66
N LEU A 312 -44.73 10.95 -24.83
CA LEU A 312 -43.77 11.80 -25.55
C LEU A 312 -43.33 13.01 -24.71
N SER A 313 -44.27 13.68 -24.02
CA SER A 313 -43.95 14.78 -23.12
C SER A 313 -43.09 14.33 -21.94
N SER A 314 -43.31 13.13 -21.40
CA SER A 314 -42.52 12.59 -20.29
C SER A 314 -41.09 12.27 -20.72
N ASN A 315 -40.93 11.60 -21.88
CA ASN A 315 -39.62 11.31 -22.47
C ASN A 315 -38.86 12.61 -22.78
N LEU A 316 -39.53 13.60 -23.40
CA LEU A 316 -38.93 14.90 -23.70
C LEU A 316 -38.52 15.65 -22.43
N ALA A 317 -39.31 15.58 -21.35
CA ALA A 317 -38.96 16.21 -20.08
C ALA A 317 -37.70 15.60 -19.46
N TRP A 318 -37.58 14.27 -19.46
CA TRP A 318 -36.38 13.57 -19.01
C TRP A 318 -35.16 13.95 -19.85
N LEU A 319 -35.28 13.87 -21.18
CA LEU A 319 -34.18 14.17 -22.10
C LEU A 319 -33.73 15.64 -22.00
N ARG A 320 -34.67 16.58 -21.82
CA ARG A 320 -34.35 18.00 -21.57
C ARG A 320 -33.58 18.21 -20.28
N GLN A 321 -33.91 17.46 -19.22
CA GLN A 321 -33.19 17.56 -17.96
C GLN A 321 -31.75 17.05 -18.14
N ASP A 322 -31.56 15.94 -18.84
CA ASP A 322 -30.23 15.41 -19.13
C ASP A 322 -29.41 16.35 -20.03
N ILE A 323 -30.03 16.93 -21.07
CA ILE A 323 -29.43 17.97 -21.91
C ILE A 323 -29.02 19.19 -21.09
N ALA A 324 -29.89 19.67 -20.19
CA ALA A 324 -29.55 20.79 -19.32
C ALA A 324 -28.38 20.46 -18.39
N ASN A 325 -28.32 19.22 -17.87
CA ASN A 325 -27.26 18.76 -17.00
C ASN A 325 -25.91 18.70 -17.74
N PHE A 326 -25.83 18.08 -18.92
CA PHE A 326 -24.56 18.00 -19.64
C PHE A 326 -24.17 19.34 -20.25
N ARG A 327 -25.12 20.16 -20.74
CA ARG A 327 -24.84 21.53 -21.19
C ARG A 327 -24.19 22.36 -20.08
N ALA A 328 -24.75 22.34 -18.88
CA ALA A 328 -24.19 23.10 -17.75
C ALA A 328 -22.78 22.61 -17.36
N LYS A 329 -22.48 21.32 -17.56
CA LYS A 329 -21.14 20.75 -17.39
C LYS A 329 -20.19 21.23 -18.50
N ASP A 330 -20.61 21.16 -19.75
CA ASP A 330 -19.80 21.56 -20.92
C ASP A 330 -19.52 23.06 -20.94
N GLU A 331 -20.50 23.89 -20.57
CA GLU A 331 -20.32 25.32 -20.38
C GLU A 331 -19.21 25.62 -19.38
N ARG A 332 -19.15 24.88 -18.26
CA ARG A 332 -18.07 25.04 -17.27
C ARG A 332 -16.73 24.59 -17.82
N LEU A 333 -16.68 23.45 -18.53
CA LEU A 333 -15.46 22.93 -19.13
C LEU A 333 -14.88 23.91 -20.17
N LEU A 334 -15.71 24.35 -21.10
CA LEU A 334 -15.31 25.24 -22.20
C LEU A 334 -15.02 26.68 -21.74
N ALA A 335 -15.59 27.10 -20.60
CA ALA A 335 -15.30 28.41 -20.00
C ALA A 335 -13.93 28.46 -19.29
N THR A 336 -13.31 27.32 -18.99
CA THR A 336 -11.96 27.31 -18.41
C THR A 336 -10.94 27.86 -19.40
N SER A 337 -9.96 28.62 -18.91
CA SER A 337 -8.81 29.08 -19.71
C SER A 337 -7.58 28.19 -19.54
N GLU A 338 -7.64 27.23 -18.62
CA GLU A 338 -6.53 26.34 -18.28
C GLU A 338 -6.59 25.11 -19.17
N TRP A 339 -5.43 24.69 -19.68
CA TRP A 339 -5.34 23.44 -20.45
C TRP A 339 -5.73 22.26 -19.56
N PRO A 340 -6.62 21.35 -20.02
CA PRO A 340 -6.96 20.16 -19.28
C PRO A 340 -5.72 19.34 -18.99
N GLN A 341 -5.68 18.71 -17.81
CA GLN A 341 -4.47 18.07 -17.32
C GLN A 341 -4.58 16.57 -17.51
N GLY A 342 -3.67 16.01 -18.32
CA GLY A 342 -3.64 14.59 -18.64
C GLY A 342 -4.59 14.20 -19.78
N PRO A 343 -4.35 13.03 -20.40
CA PRO A 343 -5.10 12.54 -21.56
C PRO A 343 -6.62 12.46 -21.31
N GLU A 344 -7.01 12.06 -20.10
CA GLU A 344 -8.41 11.86 -19.76
C GLU A 344 -9.18 13.17 -19.59
N GLY A 345 -8.53 14.24 -19.12
CA GLY A 345 -9.12 15.59 -19.09
C GLY A 345 -9.27 16.16 -20.49
N GLU A 346 -8.32 15.86 -21.37
CA GLU A 346 -8.36 16.25 -22.78
C GLU A 346 -9.54 15.60 -23.51
N ALA A 347 -9.85 14.32 -23.26
CA ALA A 347 -11.04 13.66 -23.80
C ALA A 347 -12.33 14.42 -23.44
N ALA A 348 -12.51 14.77 -22.17
CA ALA A 348 -13.74 15.43 -21.70
C ALA A 348 -13.94 16.82 -22.32
N VAL A 349 -12.87 17.62 -22.43
CA VAL A 349 -12.93 18.95 -23.06
C VAL A 349 -13.13 18.83 -24.57
N LEU A 350 -12.46 17.87 -25.23
CA LEU A 350 -12.62 17.64 -26.66
C LEU A 350 -14.04 17.18 -26.99
N ALA A 351 -14.62 16.28 -26.19
CA ALA A 351 -16.01 15.82 -26.37
C ALA A 351 -16.99 16.99 -26.29
N ALA A 352 -16.89 17.81 -25.23
CA ALA A 352 -17.69 19.01 -25.08
C ALA A 352 -17.50 19.97 -26.26
N ALA A 353 -16.25 20.20 -26.68
CA ALA A 353 -15.95 21.08 -27.80
C ALA A 353 -16.56 20.56 -29.11
N LEU A 354 -16.45 19.26 -29.42
CA LEU A 354 -17.03 18.66 -30.62
C LEU A 354 -18.57 18.69 -30.61
N THR A 355 -19.20 18.56 -29.44
CA THR A 355 -20.67 18.55 -29.33
C THR A 355 -21.25 19.88 -29.74
N TRP A 356 -20.64 20.96 -29.25
CA TRP A 356 -21.09 22.33 -29.49
C TRP A 356 -20.43 22.97 -30.72
N PHE A 357 -19.46 22.31 -31.35
CA PHE A 357 -18.86 22.73 -32.61
C PHE A 357 -19.93 22.79 -33.70
N ASP A 358 -20.00 23.93 -34.40
CA ASP A 358 -20.98 24.18 -35.48
C ASP A 358 -22.46 24.04 -35.06
N SER A 359 -22.76 24.09 -33.75
CA SER A 359 -24.15 24.01 -33.24
C SER A 359 -24.96 25.30 -33.48
N GLY A 360 -24.29 26.42 -33.74
CA GLY A 360 -24.89 27.75 -33.82
C GLY A 360 -25.32 28.35 -32.46
N GLU A 361 -25.11 27.64 -31.35
CA GLU A 361 -25.47 28.11 -30.01
C GLU A 361 -24.38 29.01 -29.40
N GLU A 362 -24.54 30.33 -29.50
CA GLU A 362 -23.63 31.28 -28.85
C GLU A 362 -23.93 31.45 -27.35
N PRO A 363 -22.91 31.61 -26.46
CA PRO A 363 -21.47 31.73 -26.73
C PRO A 363 -20.70 30.39 -26.75
N LEU A 364 -21.40 29.27 -26.62
CA LEU A 364 -20.82 27.92 -26.54
C LEU A 364 -20.08 27.56 -27.83
N ALA A 365 -20.71 27.77 -28.99
CA ALA A 365 -20.15 27.49 -30.31
C ALA A 365 -18.80 28.19 -30.53
N SER A 366 -18.70 29.50 -30.21
CA SER A 366 -17.44 30.24 -30.30
C SER A 366 -16.32 29.69 -29.39
N SER A 367 -16.68 29.20 -28.19
CA SER A 367 -15.70 28.61 -27.27
C SER A 367 -15.29 27.21 -27.72
N ALA A 368 -16.25 26.42 -28.18
CA ALA A 368 -16.04 25.10 -28.78
C ALA A 368 -15.12 25.15 -30.00
N THR A 369 -15.34 26.07 -30.95
CA THR A 369 -14.46 26.24 -32.12
C THR A 369 -13.02 26.53 -31.72
N ARG A 370 -12.79 27.41 -30.73
CA ARG A 370 -11.43 27.69 -30.23
C ARG A 370 -10.78 26.43 -29.64
N TRP A 371 -11.52 25.67 -28.84
CA TRP A 371 -11.03 24.45 -28.23
C TRP A 371 -10.74 23.35 -29.26
N VAL A 372 -11.64 23.09 -30.22
CA VAL A 372 -11.40 22.13 -31.31
C VAL A 372 -10.14 22.50 -32.07
N SER A 373 -9.97 23.75 -32.53
CA SER A 373 -8.77 24.16 -33.26
C SER A 373 -7.49 24.04 -32.42
N SER A 374 -7.56 24.34 -31.12
CA SER A 374 -6.39 24.23 -30.24
C SER A 374 -6.03 22.77 -29.93
N MET A 375 -7.02 21.90 -29.76
CA MET A 375 -6.82 20.48 -29.45
C MET A 375 -6.38 19.70 -30.69
N ASP A 376 -6.94 20.00 -31.85
CA ASP A 376 -6.50 19.42 -33.12
C ASP A 376 -5.01 19.74 -33.37
N ALA A 377 -4.62 21.00 -33.22
CA ALA A 377 -3.20 21.38 -33.30
C ALA A 377 -2.33 20.68 -32.24
N HIS A 378 -2.83 20.51 -31.01
CA HIS A 378 -2.12 19.81 -29.94
C HIS A 378 -1.92 18.32 -30.25
N PHE A 379 -2.96 17.62 -30.70
CA PHE A 379 -2.91 16.20 -31.01
C PHE A 379 -2.10 15.91 -32.28
N ALA A 380 -2.22 16.74 -33.31
CA ALA A 380 -1.41 16.62 -34.52
C ALA A 380 0.08 16.86 -34.22
N GLN A 381 0.43 17.99 -33.59
CA GLN A 381 1.84 18.33 -33.32
C GLN A 381 2.47 17.49 -32.21
N GLY A 382 1.68 17.11 -31.21
CA GLY A 382 2.17 16.38 -30.03
C GLY A 382 2.19 14.88 -30.22
N TRP A 383 1.34 14.33 -31.08
CA TRP A 383 1.14 12.88 -31.17
C TRP A 383 0.88 12.37 -32.60
N GLY A 384 0.85 13.23 -33.62
CA GLY A 384 0.52 12.84 -34.99
C GLY A 384 -0.88 12.25 -35.09
N ILE A 385 -1.84 12.81 -34.34
CA ILE A 385 -3.25 12.41 -34.36
C ILE A 385 -4.06 13.54 -34.97
N ASP A 386 -4.66 13.29 -36.12
CA ASP A 386 -5.58 14.21 -36.81
C ASP A 386 -7.00 13.97 -36.30
N VAL A 387 -7.58 15.01 -35.66
CA VAL A 387 -8.96 14.99 -35.18
C VAL A 387 -9.81 15.62 -36.28
N GLY A 388 -10.13 14.81 -37.31
CA GLY A 388 -10.94 15.20 -38.46
C GLY A 388 -12.38 15.55 -38.08
N SER A 389 -12.57 16.69 -37.40
CA SER A 389 -13.84 17.14 -36.82
C SER A 389 -14.96 17.33 -37.84
N GLY A 390 -14.62 17.62 -39.11
CA GLY A 390 -15.59 17.67 -40.21
C GLY A 390 -16.01 16.29 -40.72
N GLU A 391 -15.10 15.31 -40.68
CA GLU A 391 -15.35 13.93 -41.15
C GLU A 391 -15.79 12.98 -40.02
N TRP A 392 -15.77 13.45 -38.77
CA TRP A 392 -16.00 12.67 -37.56
C TRP A 392 -15.10 11.42 -37.49
N LYS A 393 -13.84 11.61 -37.87
CA LYS A 393 -12.85 10.53 -37.96
C LYS A 393 -11.55 10.94 -37.29
N VAL A 394 -10.94 9.99 -36.60
CA VAL A 394 -9.59 10.12 -36.03
C VAL A 394 -8.62 9.30 -36.87
N THR A 395 -7.50 9.89 -37.27
CA THR A 395 -6.47 9.21 -38.06
C THR A 395 -5.06 9.49 -37.56
N PHE A 396 -4.15 8.56 -37.83
CA PHE A 396 -2.71 8.79 -37.64
C PHE A 396 -2.16 9.62 -38.80
N GLU A 397 -1.36 10.64 -38.49
CA GLU A 397 -0.63 11.43 -39.48
C GLU A 397 0.53 10.60 -40.05
N GLU A 398 0.58 10.48 -41.39
CA GLU A 398 1.63 9.71 -42.06
C GLU A 398 2.97 10.46 -41.96
N GLY A 399 3.99 9.78 -41.43
CA GLY A 399 5.36 10.33 -41.31
C GLY A 399 5.65 11.08 -40.02
N PHE A 400 4.70 11.16 -39.07
CA PHE A 400 4.96 11.73 -37.74
C PHE A 400 5.86 10.80 -36.89
N ASP A 401 6.94 11.35 -36.33
CA ASP A 401 7.83 10.59 -35.43
C ASP A 401 7.32 10.62 -33.98
N ALA A 402 6.36 9.74 -33.70
CA ALA A 402 5.85 9.56 -32.34
C ALA A 402 6.89 8.99 -31.37
N GLY A 403 7.99 8.42 -31.88
CA GLY A 403 9.12 7.93 -31.11
C GLY A 403 9.87 9.08 -30.45
N GLU A 404 10.24 10.07 -31.24
CA GLU A 404 10.98 11.26 -30.78
C GLU A 404 10.20 12.02 -29.71
N VAL A 405 8.90 12.29 -29.93
CA VAL A 405 8.08 13.03 -28.95
C VAL A 405 7.86 12.25 -27.65
N GLN A 406 7.65 10.93 -27.76
CA GLN A 406 7.52 10.06 -26.60
C GLN A 406 8.81 10.09 -25.75
N GLN A 407 9.98 9.91 -26.38
CA GLN A 407 11.27 9.96 -25.69
C GLN A 407 11.50 11.32 -25.04
N PHE A 408 11.14 12.42 -25.72
CA PHE A 408 11.29 13.77 -25.18
C PHE A 408 10.49 13.94 -23.88
N ARG A 409 9.23 13.49 -23.86
CA ARG A 409 8.39 13.52 -22.65
C ARG A 409 8.96 12.64 -21.54
N GLU A 410 9.43 11.45 -21.85
CA GLU A 410 10.10 10.59 -20.86
C GLU A 410 11.34 11.25 -20.26
N ALA A 411 12.16 11.90 -21.08
CA ALA A 411 13.35 12.62 -20.62
C ALA A 411 13.01 13.82 -19.74
N ASP A 412 11.97 14.57 -20.09
CA ASP A 412 11.46 15.69 -19.30
C ASP A 412 11.02 15.22 -17.89
N VAL A 413 10.31 14.09 -17.79
CA VAL A 413 9.91 13.50 -16.50
C VAL A 413 11.13 13.08 -15.67
N VAL A 414 12.12 12.42 -16.29
CA VAL A 414 13.37 12.03 -15.61
C VAL A 414 14.15 13.26 -15.14
N PHE A 415 14.20 14.33 -15.95
CA PHE A 415 14.84 15.59 -15.60
C PHE A 415 14.11 16.31 -14.45
N ALA A 416 12.78 16.39 -14.49
CA ALA A 416 11.97 16.99 -13.44
C ALA A 416 12.19 16.33 -12.07
N ARG A 417 12.30 14.98 -12.05
CA ARG A 417 12.67 14.22 -10.84
C ARG A 417 14.04 14.59 -10.31
N ALA A 418 15.02 14.65 -11.20
CA ALA A 418 16.38 15.03 -10.83
C ALA A 418 16.46 16.46 -10.30
N ASN A 419 15.68 17.39 -10.88
CA ASN A 419 15.58 18.76 -10.41
C ASN A 419 14.93 18.84 -9.02
N ALA A 420 13.85 18.11 -8.77
CA ALA A 420 13.21 18.07 -7.45
C ALA A 420 14.16 17.53 -6.36
N ALA A 421 14.95 16.49 -6.66
CA ALA A 421 15.98 16.01 -5.75
C ALA A 421 17.04 17.08 -5.46
N PHE A 422 17.48 17.80 -6.49
CA PHE A 422 18.44 18.91 -6.36
C PHE A 422 17.89 20.04 -5.46
N GLU A 423 16.66 20.49 -5.69
CA GLU A 423 16.01 21.53 -4.88
C GLU A 423 15.86 21.14 -3.41
N VAL A 424 15.45 19.89 -3.15
CA VAL A 424 15.31 19.37 -1.78
C VAL A 424 16.65 19.34 -1.08
N LEU A 425 17.69 18.84 -1.74
CA LEU A 425 19.05 18.83 -1.19
C LEU A 425 19.59 20.26 -0.97
N GLY A 426 19.28 21.20 -1.87
CA GLY A 426 19.63 22.61 -1.72
C GLY A 426 18.95 23.29 -0.53
N SER A 427 17.75 22.83 -0.15
CA SER A 427 17.02 23.32 1.03
C SER A 427 17.52 22.74 2.37
N MET A 428 18.22 21.61 2.34
CA MET A 428 18.69 20.93 3.54
C MET A 428 19.86 21.68 4.18
N LYS A 429 19.76 21.92 5.50
CA LYS A 429 20.85 22.52 6.27
C LYS A 429 22.06 21.57 6.29
N ASN A 430 23.24 22.12 6.04
CA ASN A 430 24.54 21.43 6.09
C ASN A 430 24.86 20.49 4.91
N VAL A 431 24.19 20.61 3.77
CA VAL A 431 24.67 19.96 2.54
C VAL A 431 25.83 20.78 1.97
N PRO A 432 27.06 20.21 1.84
CA PRO A 432 28.19 20.94 1.30
C PRO A 432 27.98 21.31 -0.18
N GLU A 433 28.49 22.46 -0.61
CA GLU A 433 28.38 22.95 -1.99
C GLU A 433 28.83 21.91 -3.04
N ARG A 434 29.97 21.25 -2.81
CA ARG A 434 30.47 20.13 -3.65
C ARG A 434 29.48 18.98 -3.86
N VAL A 435 28.54 18.77 -2.93
CA VAL A 435 27.48 17.76 -3.08
C VAL A 435 26.41 18.27 -4.02
N LEU A 436 26.02 19.54 -3.89
CA LEU A 436 25.08 20.18 -4.81
C LEU A 436 25.66 20.24 -6.22
N GLU A 437 26.96 20.52 -6.38
CA GLU A 437 27.66 20.45 -7.68
C GLU A 437 27.59 19.05 -8.29
N ALA A 438 27.86 18.00 -7.51
CA ALA A 438 27.77 16.62 -7.99
C ALA A 438 26.34 16.23 -8.39
N VAL A 439 25.33 16.66 -7.62
CA VAL A 439 23.91 16.39 -7.92
C VAL A 439 23.45 17.20 -9.14
N ALA A 440 23.92 18.44 -9.31
CA ALA A 440 23.65 19.25 -10.50
C ALA A 440 24.25 18.60 -11.76
N ALA A 441 25.47 18.05 -11.67
CA ALA A 441 26.09 17.30 -12.76
C ALA A 441 25.31 16.01 -13.11
N TRP A 442 24.77 15.31 -12.10
CA TRP A 442 23.89 14.16 -12.31
C TRP A 442 22.55 14.54 -12.96
N ARG A 443 21.94 15.63 -12.51
CA ARG A 443 20.70 16.20 -13.06
C ARG A 443 20.86 16.55 -14.54
N GLY A 444 22.03 17.00 -14.95
CA GLY A 444 22.29 17.46 -16.31
C GLY A 444 22.00 18.96 -16.50
N GLU A 445 22.16 19.42 -17.75
CA GLU A 445 21.99 20.82 -18.14
C GLU A 445 20.52 21.23 -18.18
N GLU A 446 20.25 22.51 -17.92
CA GLU A 446 18.89 23.08 -18.01
C GLU A 446 18.47 23.25 -19.47
N GLY A 447 17.24 22.84 -19.78
CA GLY A 447 16.65 22.95 -21.12
C GLY A 447 16.89 21.70 -21.97
N MET A 448 16.19 20.61 -21.65
CA MET A 448 16.21 19.39 -22.47
C MET A 448 15.80 19.73 -23.91
N THR A 449 16.64 19.37 -24.89
CA THR A 449 16.31 19.46 -26.32
C THR A 449 16.02 18.07 -26.87
N ALA A 450 15.31 17.99 -28.00
CA ALA A 450 15.05 16.73 -28.68
C ALA A 450 16.35 15.97 -29.01
N GLU A 451 17.40 16.68 -29.47
CA GLU A 451 18.71 16.10 -29.78
C GLU A 451 19.43 15.48 -28.57
N MET A 452 19.22 16.02 -27.36
CA MET A 452 19.86 15.53 -26.13
C MET A 452 19.10 14.37 -25.47
N THR A 453 17.84 14.18 -25.85
CA THR A 453 16.89 13.28 -25.17
C THR A 453 17.37 11.84 -25.15
N GLU A 454 17.76 11.28 -26.30
CA GLU A 454 18.19 9.89 -26.41
C GLU A 454 19.44 9.62 -25.55
N GLN A 455 20.44 10.51 -25.64
CA GLN A 455 21.67 10.41 -24.84
C GLN A 455 21.39 10.58 -23.34
N TYR A 456 20.47 11.46 -22.98
CA TYR A 456 20.06 11.69 -21.61
C TYR A 456 19.39 10.44 -21.02
N LEU A 457 18.45 9.80 -21.74
CA LEU A 457 17.82 8.57 -21.27
C LEU A 457 18.81 7.40 -21.22
N ALA A 458 19.60 7.19 -22.28
CA ALA A 458 20.57 6.09 -22.34
C ALA A 458 21.67 6.20 -21.26
N GLY A 459 22.08 7.41 -20.91
CA GLY A 459 23.14 7.68 -19.93
C GLY A 459 22.67 7.71 -18.46
N GLU A 460 21.40 7.43 -18.14
CA GLU A 460 20.87 7.58 -16.78
C GLU A 460 21.66 6.78 -15.73
N SER A 461 21.93 5.50 -16.03
CA SER A 461 22.69 4.60 -15.15
C SER A 461 24.14 5.07 -14.96
N ASP A 462 24.79 5.53 -16.03
CA ASP A 462 26.17 6.02 -15.99
C ASP A 462 26.29 7.33 -15.19
N ARG A 463 25.33 8.25 -15.35
CA ARG A 463 25.26 9.48 -14.55
C ARG A 463 25.09 9.16 -13.07
N HIS A 464 24.24 8.19 -12.73
CA HIS A 464 24.05 7.78 -11.33
C HIS A 464 25.29 7.09 -10.73
N ALA A 465 25.96 6.24 -11.51
CA ALA A 465 27.21 5.63 -11.11
C ALA A 465 28.31 6.70 -10.90
N GLN A 466 28.33 7.74 -11.75
CA GLN A 466 29.23 8.88 -11.61
C GLN A 466 28.93 9.69 -10.34
N LEU A 467 27.66 10.01 -10.08
CA LEU A 467 27.23 10.65 -8.84
C LEU A 467 27.71 9.87 -7.61
N THR A 468 27.54 8.55 -7.61
CA THR A 468 27.97 7.69 -6.50
C THR A 468 29.48 7.81 -6.25
N ARG A 469 30.29 7.86 -7.32
CA ARG A 469 31.75 8.09 -7.23
C ARG A 469 32.07 9.48 -6.66
N ASP A 470 31.36 10.51 -7.12
CA ASP A 470 31.58 11.90 -6.70
C ASP A 470 31.19 12.13 -5.24
N LEU A 471 30.08 11.56 -4.77
CA LEU A 471 29.72 11.53 -3.36
C LEU A 471 30.74 10.73 -2.51
N GLY A 472 31.36 9.71 -3.11
CA GLY A 472 32.47 8.95 -2.57
C GLY A 472 33.72 9.80 -2.32
N SER A 473 34.12 10.59 -3.31
CA SER A 473 35.31 11.44 -3.27
C SER A 473 35.11 12.73 -2.45
N ALA A 474 33.86 13.18 -2.31
CA ALA A 474 33.48 14.36 -1.53
C ALA A 474 33.66 14.19 -0.01
N GLY A 475 34.36 13.18 0.51
CA GLY A 475 34.74 13.09 1.95
C GLY A 475 33.59 13.32 2.95
N LEU A 476 32.37 12.94 2.60
CA LEU A 476 31.18 13.13 3.42
C LEU A 476 31.16 12.14 4.58
N HIS A 477 30.51 12.52 5.68
CA HIS A 477 30.14 11.56 6.71
C HIS A 477 29.25 10.46 6.08
N PRO A 478 29.45 9.17 6.42
CA PRO A 478 28.68 8.07 5.83
C PRO A 478 27.16 8.26 5.87
N ASP A 479 26.62 8.78 6.98
CA ASP A 479 25.18 9.01 7.13
C ASP A 479 24.65 10.11 6.20
N LEU A 480 25.42 11.18 6.00
CA LEU A 480 25.04 12.25 5.07
C LEU A 480 25.09 11.73 3.63
N ARG A 481 26.13 10.97 3.28
CA ARG A 481 26.23 10.32 1.96
C ARG A 481 25.03 9.40 1.71
N ALA A 482 24.67 8.55 2.68
CA ALA A 482 23.53 7.65 2.55
C ALA A 482 22.20 8.42 2.44
N GLY A 483 22.06 9.56 3.13
CA GLY A 483 20.89 10.42 3.00
C GLY A 483 20.75 11.08 1.63
N VAL A 484 21.85 11.60 1.07
CA VAL A 484 21.88 12.16 -0.29
C VAL A 484 21.56 11.09 -1.32
N GLN A 485 22.21 9.93 -1.21
CA GLN A 485 21.99 8.78 -2.10
C GLN A 485 20.52 8.34 -2.06
N PHE A 486 19.93 8.22 -0.86
CA PHE A 486 18.52 7.86 -0.71
C PHE A 486 17.58 8.88 -1.37
N ILE A 487 17.83 10.18 -1.23
CA ILE A 487 16.98 11.23 -1.85
C ILE A 487 17.01 11.11 -3.37
N VAL A 488 18.18 10.87 -3.95
CA VAL A 488 18.34 10.67 -5.39
C VAL A 488 17.67 9.37 -5.86
N ASP A 489 17.93 8.27 -5.15
CA ASP A 489 17.35 6.95 -5.44
C ASP A 489 15.81 6.98 -5.32
N TYR A 490 15.27 7.69 -4.33
CA TYR A 490 13.83 7.92 -4.16
C TYR A 490 13.25 8.72 -5.33
N ALA A 491 13.88 9.84 -5.71
CA ALA A 491 13.44 10.65 -6.84
C ALA A 491 13.48 9.88 -8.17
N ARG A 492 14.39 8.92 -8.33
CA ARG A 492 14.42 8.01 -9.49
C ARG A 492 13.34 6.93 -9.44
N GLY A 493 12.70 6.72 -8.30
CA GLY A 493 11.81 5.59 -8.06
C GLY A 493 12.52 4.25 -7.84
N ASP A 494 13.86 4.23 -7.73
CA ASP A 494 14.67 3.02 -7.53
C ASP A 494 15.36 3.04 -6.17
N VAL A 495 14.64 2.56 -5.15
CA VAL A 495 15.17 2.39 -3.80
C VAL A 495 15.54 0.94 -3.48
N ALA A 496 15.50 0.02 -4.46
CA ALA A 496 15.55 -1.42 -4.22
C ALA A 496 16.82 -1.87 -3.47
N SER A 497 17.94 -1.22 -3.74
CA SER A 497 19.24 -1.50 -3.10
C SER A 497 19.47 -0.75 -1.76
N THR A 498 18.62 0.24 -1.44
CA THR A 498 18.80 1.06 -0.24
C THR A 498 18.23 0.37 1.01
N ASP A 499 19.03 0.29 2.09
CA ASP A 499 18.53 -0.14 3.40
C ASP A 499 17.66 0.95 4.03
N LEU A 500 16.33 0.81 3.88
CA LEU A 500 15.35 1.81 4.29
C LEU A 500 15.43 2.18 5.78
N LEU A 501 15.90 1.26 6.64
CA LEU A 501 16.14 1.52 8.07
C LEU A 501 17.26 2.52 8.35
N LYS A 502 18.16 2.76 7.39
CA LYS A 502 19.31 3.67 7.50
C LYS A 502 19.12 5.00 6.79
N THR A 503 17.95 5.20 6.17
CA THR A 503 17.62 6.45 5.48
C THR A 503 17.34 7.59 6.47
N PRO A 504 17.39 8.86 6.05
CA PRO A 504 16.93 9.97 6.90
C PRO A 504 15.41 9.92 7.13
N ILE A 505 14.98 10.42 8.30
CA ILE A 505 13.56 10.68 8.59
C ILE A 505 13.27 12.09 8.07
N LEU A 506 12.54 12.17 6.96
CA LEU A 506 12.22 13.43 6.27
C LEU A 506 10.79 13.90 6.57
N VAL A 507 9.88 12.97 6.87
CA VAL A 507 8.52 13.25 7.33
C VAL A 507 8.43 12.89 8.80
N ASN A 508 7.88 13.79 9.61
CA ASN A 508 7.70 13.56 11.03
C ASN A 508 6.62 12.48 11.26
N PRO A 509 6.90 11.36 11.96
CA PRO A 509 5.90 10.32 12.20
C PRO A 509 4.65 10.81 12.94
N ALA A 510 4.75 11.88 13.75
CA ALA A 510 3.60 12.49 14.41
C ALA A 510 2.63 13.13 13.42
N GLU A 511 3.16 13.75 12.37
CA GLU A 511 2.43 14.43 11.31
C GLU A 511 1.74 13.43 10.38
N GLU A 512 2.44 12.35 10.06
CA GLU A 512 1.94 11.21 9.29
C GLU A 512 0.62 10.64 9.86
N VAL A 513 0.51 10.57 11.19
CA VAL A 513 -0.68 10.03 11.87
C VAL A 513 -1.89 10.97 11.74
N ARG A 514 -1.71 12.30 11.71
CA ARG A 514 -2.82 13.28 11.74
C ARG A 514 -3.84 13.04 10.64
N GLY A 515 -3.40 12.83 9.41
CA GLY A 515 -4.30 12.58 8.27
C GLY A 515 -4.98 11.20 8.28
N ARG A 516 -4.48 10.24 9.06
CA ARG A 516 -5.11 8.91 9.21
C ARG A 516 -6.12 8.82 10.34
N VAL A 517 -6.04 9.71 11.33
CA VAL A 517 -6.91 9.67 12.51
C VAL A 517 -8.41 9.63 12.14
N PRO A 518 -8.93 10.37 11.15
CA PRO A 518 -10.34 10.28 10.77
C PRO A 518 -10.78 8.85 10.45
N ASN A 519 -10.05 8.14 9.58
CA ASN A 519 -10.35 6.75 9.21
C ASN A 519 -10.19 5.78 10.39
N MET A 520 -9.22 6.01 11.27
CA MET A 520 -9.02 5.21 12.46
C MET A 520 -10.19 5.37 13.45
N LEU A 521 -10.68 6.59 13.66
CA LEU A 521 -11.83 6.88 14.52
C LEU A 521 -13.13 6.33 13.95
N ASP A 522 -13.35 6.44 12.63
CA ASP A 522 -14.49 5.81 11.95
C ASP A 522 -14.47 4.28 12.10
N THR A 523 -13.30 3.67 11.90
CA THR A 523 -13.12 2.22 12.12
C THR A 523 -13.37 1.82 13.58
N PHE A 524 -12.96 2.66 14.54
CA PHE A 524 -13.20 2.43 15.96
C PHE A 524 -14.67 2.57 16.35
N ALA A 525 -15.41 3.52 15.74
CA ALA A 525 -16.85 3.66 15.91
C ALA A 525 -17.58 2.38 15.46
N LYS A 526 -17.12 1.77 14.36
CA LYS A 526 -17.64 0.49 13.83
C LYS A 526 -17.17 -0.73 14.63
N ASN A 527 -15.96 -0.70 15.18
CA ASN A 527 -15.37 -1.82 15.91
C ASN A 527 -14.42 -1.36 17.03
N LYS A 528 -14.93 -1.37 18.27
CA LYS A 528 -14.19 -0.95 19.48
C LYS A 528 -12.90 -1.74 19.75
N ALA A 529 -12.71 -2.93 19.15
CA ALA A 529 -11.45 -3.68 19.29
C ALA A 529 -10.23 -2.94 18.71
N HIS A 530 -10.44 -1.92 17.87
CA HIS A 530 -9.38 -1.10 17.29
C HIS A 530 -8.71 -0.13 18.28
N ALA A 531 -9.22 0.02 19.51
CA ALA A 531 -8.63 0.93 20.51
C ALA A 531 -7.13 0.70 20.75
N ALA A 532 -6.68 -0.56 20.76
CA ALA A 532 -5.27 -0.90 20.96
C ALA A 532 -4.38 -0.47 19.79
N ILE A 533 -4.90 -0.54 18.57
CA ILE A 533 -4.22 -0.09 17.35
C ILE A 533 -4.10 1.43 17.39
N ILE A 534 -5.20 2.14 17.70
CA ILE A 534 -5.19 3.59 17.87
C ILE A 534 -4.17 4.02 18.91
N GLY A 535 -4.16 3.39 20.09
CA GLY A 535 -3.21 3.70 21.15
C GLY A 535 -1.74 3.53 20.73
N THR A 536 -1.46 2.59 19.83
CA THR A 536 -0.11 2.36 19.30
C THR A 536 0.29 3.41 18.26
N GLU A 537 -0.61 3.73 17.35
CA GLU A 537 -0.41 4.74 16.31
C GLU A 537 -0.26 6.14 16.92
N ILE A 538 -1.14 6.56 17.82
CA ILE A 538 -1.04 7.91 18.42
C ILE A 538 0.14 8.05 19.39
N ALA A 539 0.83 6.96 19.76
CA ALA A 539 1.97 7.02 20.67
C ALA A 539 3.14 7.85 20.13
N VAL A 540 3.21 8.05 18.82
CA VAL A 540 4.22 8.90 18.17
C VAL A 540 3.82 10.37 18.13
N MET A 541 2.56 10.69 18.40
CA MET A 541 2.06 12.07 18.39
C MET A 541 2.52 12.84 19.64
N THR A 542 2.40 14.17 19.57
CA THR A 542 2.57 15.06 20.73
C THR A 542 1.49 14.76 21.79
N GLU A 543 1.73 15.08 23.07
CA GLU A 543 0.70 14.86 24.11
C GLU A 543 -0.62 15.60 23.81
N PRO A 544 -0.61 16.89 23.39
CA PRO A 544 -1.85 17.58 23.04
C PRO A 544 -2.63 16.89 21.92
N ASP A 545 -1.94 16.41 20.88
CA ASP A 545 -2.57 15.67 19.80
C ASP A 545 -3.16 14.34 20.30
N ARG A 546 -2.44 13.61 21.17
CA ARG A 546 -2.93 12.37 21.79
C ARG A 546 -4.19 12.60 22.62
N GLU A 547 -4.21 13.65 23.43
CA GLU A 547 -5.36 14.01 24.24
C GLU A 547 -6.58 14.32 23.37
N ARG A 548 -6.37 15.01 22.24
CA ARG A 548 -7.42 15.29 21.26
C ARG A 548 -8.03 14.02 20.68
N VAL A 549 -7.21 13.05 20.23
CA VAL A 549 -7.72 11.77 19.72
C VAL A 549 -8.42 10.97 20.83
N ARG A 550 -7.86 10.94 22.04
CA ARG A 550 -8.47 10.22 23.18
C ARG A 550 -9.81 10.84 23.58
N ALA A 551 -9.95 12.15 23.52
CA ALA A 551 -11.21 12.84 23.80
C ALA A 551 -12.29 12.42 22.78
N ALA A 552 -11.98 12.50 21.48
CA ALA A 552 -12.87 12.05 20.43
C ALA A 552 -13.23 10.55 20.57
N GLY A 553 -12.25 9.70 20.85
CA GLY A 553 -12.47 8.28 21.08
C GLY A 553 -13.36 7.99 22.30
N LYS A 554 -13.26 8.77 23.39
CA LYS A 554 -14.16 8.64 24.56
C LYS A 554 -15.60 9.01 24.21
N GLN A 555 -15.79 10.08 23.45
CA GLN A 555 -17.12 10.52 22.99
C GLN A 555 -17.76 9.48 22.06
N ILE A 556 -17.01 8.95 21.08
CA ILE A 556 -17.46 7.84 20.22
C ILE A 556 -17.81 6.60 21.06
N ALA A 557 -16.98 6.26 22.05
CA ALA A 557 -17.24 5.11 22.91
C ALA A 557 -18.52 5.27 23.75
N ALA A 558 -18.88 6.50 24.10
CA ALA A 558 -20.13 6.89 24.76
C ALA A 558 -21.34 6.94 23.81
N GLY A 559 -21.16 6.73 22.50
CA GLY A 559 -22.23 6.77 21.50
C GLY A 559 -22.55 8.17 20.97
N GLU A 560 -21.71 9.16 21.26
CA GLU A 560 -21.87 10.52 20.74
C GLU A 560 -21.44 10.60 19.27
N GLN A 561 -22.12 11.43 18.48
CA GLN A 561 -21.69 11.76 17.13
C GLN A 561 -20.58 12.81 17.22
N VAL A 562 -19.37 12.42 16.82
CA VAL A 562 -18.17 13.27 16.90
C VAL A 562 -17.70 13.59 15.49
N ASP A 563 -17.29 14.84 15.26
CA ASP A 563 -16.54 15.18 14.06
C ASP A 563 -15.17 14.49 14.10
N THR A 564 -14.98 13.50 13.23
CA THR A 564 -13.74 12.73 13.14
C THR A 564 -12.62 13.48 12.41
N GLN A 565 -12.94 14.60 11.74
CA GLN A 565 -11.98 15.46 11.04
C GLN A 565 -11.23 16.38 12.01
N LEU A 566 -10.46 15.78 12.93
CA LEU A 566 -9.74 16.52 13.98
C LEU A 566 -8.66 17.48 13.44
N TRP A 567 -8.16 17.23 12.23
CA TRP A 567 -7.18 18.04 11.52
C TRP A 567 -7.58 18.20 10.04
N PRO A 568 -8.57 19.05 9.73
CA PRO A 568 -8.95 19.29 8.34
C PRO A 568 -7.74 19.89 7.60
N GLY A 569 -7.53 19.45 6.36
CA GLY A 569 -6.40 19.91 5.54
C GLY A 569 -5.12 19.08 5.67
N TRP A 570 -5.10 18.01 6.46
CA TRP A 570 -3.98 17.06 6.52
C TRP A 570 -4.20 15.89 5.57
N VAL A 571 -3.18 15.53 4.79
CA VAL A 571 -3.26 14.45 3.81
C VAL A 571 -3.41 13.08 4.48
N ASN A 572 -4.38 12.30 4.03
CA ASN A 572 -4.42 10.88 4.34
C ASN A 572 -3.49 10.12 3.40
N ARG A 573 -2.28 9.85 3.87
CA ARG A 573 -1.19 9.29 3.06
C ARG A 573 -1.49 7.89 2.52
N SER A 574 -2.24 7.08 3.26
CA SER A 574 -2.68 5.75 2.81
C SER A 574 -3.73 5.83 1.71
N GLU A 575 -4.59 6.84 1.75
CA GLU A 575 -5.57 7.10 0.69
C GLU A 575 -4.90 7.63 -0.57
N LEU A 576 -3.92 8.54 -0.42
CA LEU A 576 -3.09 9.01 -1.53
C LEU A 576 -2.36 7.86 -2.23
N ASP A 577 -1.68 6.98 -1.48
CA ASP A 577 -1.02 5.78 -2.05
C ASP A 577 -2.03 4.88 -2.77
N SER A 578 -3.19 4.61 -2.14
CA SER A 578 -4.24 3.79 -2.74
C SER A 578 -4.85 4.40 -4.01
N LYS A 579 -4.97 5.73 -4.08
CA LYS A 579 -5.46 6.44 -5.27
C LYS A 579 -4.45 6.36 -6.41
N VAL A 580 -3.17 6.59 -6.14
CA VAL A 580 -2.11 6.45 -7.17
C VAL A 580 -2.07 5.03 -7.73
N ARG A 581 -2.20 4.00 -6.88
CA ARG A 581 -2.25 2.60 -7.32
C ARG A 581 -3.50 2.27 -8.13
N THR A 582 -4.66 2.80 -7.72
CA THR A 582 -5.90 2.64 -8.49
C THR A 582 -5.78 3.28 -9.86
N PHE A 583 -5.30 4.52 -9.90
CA PHE A 583 -5.02 5.24 -11.15
C PHE A 583 -4.09 4.45 -12.07
N ALA A 584 -2.96 3.93 -11.57
CA ALA A 584 -2.02 3.14 -12.36
C ALA A 584 -2.63 1.85 -12.94
N ARG A 585 -3.51 1.19 -12.17
CA ARG A 585 -4.20 -0.02 -12.62
C ARG A 585 -5.21 0.30 -13.71
N THR A 586 -6.02 1.34 -13.52
CA THR A 586 -6.99 1.80 -14.53
C THR A 586 -6.26 2.25 -15.80
N ALA A 587 -5.15 2.97 -15.68
CA ALA A 587 -4.33 3.36 -16.82
C ALA A 587 -3.80 2.14 -17.62
N ARG A 588 -3.41 1.05 -16.94
CA ARG A 588 -3.02 -0.20 -17.62
C ARG A 588 -4.20 -0.85 -18.34
N GLU A 589 -5.39 -0.84 -17.75
CA GLU A 589 -6.62 -1.37 -18.38
C GLU A 589 -6.96 -0.56 -19.64
N VAL A 590 -6.97 0.77 -19.53
CA VAL A 590 -7.17 1.70 -20.65
C VAL A 590 -6.10 1.51 -21.75
N ALA A 591 -4.84 1.29 -21.39
CA ALA A 591 -3.78 1.04 -22.37
C ALA A 591 -3.98 -0.23 -23.19
N VAL A 592 -4.54 -1.30 -22.59
CA VAL A 592 -4.88 -2.52 -23.33
C VAL A 592 -5.97 -2.23 -24.36
N TYR A 593 -6.95 -1.39 -24.03
CA TYR A 593 -7.95 -0.93 -24.99
C TYR A 593 -7.33 -0.05 -26.09
N ALA A 594 -6.41 0.84 -25.75
CA ALA A 594 -5.70 1.67 -26.73
C ALA A 594 -4.92 0.81 -27.74
N ASP A 595 -4.24 -0.23 -27.25
CA ASP A 595 -3.53 -1.18 -28.10
C ASP A 595 -4.51 -1.90 -29.06
N ALA A 596 -5.62 -2.45 -28.55
CA ALA A 596 -6.62 -3.16 -29.36
C ALA A 596 -7.34 -2.25 -30.37
N LEU A 597 -7.62 -0.99 -30.01
CA LEU A 597 -8.23 -0.02 -30.91
C LEU A 597 -7.25 0.40 -32.02
N SER A 598 -5.97 0.60 -31.70
CA SER A 598 -4.94 1.00 -32.67
C SER A 598 -4.64 -0.05 -33.73
N THR A 599 -4.87 -1.34 -33.42
CA THR A 599 -4.67 -2.47 -34.33
C THR A 599 -5.92 -2.78 -35.15
N GLY A 600 -7.06 -2.15 -34.84
CA GLY A 600 -8.36 -2.47 -35.43
C GLY A 600 -8.91 -3.82 -34.96
N GLU A 601 -8.47 -4.33 -33.81
CA GLU A 601 -9.06 -5.53 -33.19
C GLU A 601 -10.43 -5.23 -32.58
N VAL A 602 -10.66 -3.98 -32.20
CA VAL A 602 -11.93 -3.48 -31.66
C VAL A 602 -12.46 -2.39 -32.59
N ASP A 603 -13.64 -2.65 -33.17
CA ASP A 603 -14.30 -1.70 -34.09
C ASP A 603 -15.11 -0.63 -33.35
N ASN A 604 -15.50 -0.88 -32.10
CA ASN A 604 -16.40 -0.01 -31.32
C ASN A 604 -15.85 0.29 -29.92
N ILE A 605 -15.95 1.56 -29.54
CA ILE A 605 -15.66 2.03 -28.18
C ILE A 605 -16.82 1.61 -27.26
N ASP A 606 -16.50 0.85 -26.22
CA ASP A 606 -17.46 0.45 -25.19
C ASP A 606 -17.77 1.63 -24.24
N ASP A 607 -18.94 1.63 -23.61
CA ASP A 607 -19.26 2.58 -22.55
C ASP A 607 -18.32 2.37 -21.34
N ASP A 608 -17.82 1.15 -21.14
CA ASP A 608 -16.90 0.81 -20.04
C ASP A 608 -15.59 1.63 -20.10
N ILE A 609 -15.01 1.80 -21.29
CA ILE A 609 -13.76 2.58 -21.44
C ILE A 609 -13.98 4.07 -21.17
N GLN A 610 -15.20 4.57 -21.43
CA GLN A 610 -15.57 5.95 -21.08
C GLN A 610 -15.62 6.15 -19.56
N VAL A 611 -16.17 5.16 -18.84
CA VAL A 611 -16.24 5.17 -17.37
C VAL A 611 -14.85 5.09 -16.76
N GLU A 612 -13.96 4.26 -17.32
CA GLU A 612 -12.57 4.15 -16.87
C GLU A 612 -11.79 5.46 -17.06
N LEU A 613 -11.89 6.09 -18.23
CA LEU A 613 -11.27 7.41 -18.48
C LEU A 613 -11.83 8.48 -17.55
N ALA A 614 -13.15 8.52 -17.34
CA ALA A 614 -13.76 9.45 -16.39
C ALA A 614 -13.26 9.22 -14.95
N SER A 615 -13.10 7.96 -14.54
CA SER A 615 -12.53 7.61 -13.23
C SER A 615 -11.08 8.07 -13.11
N MET A 616 -10.29 7.99 -14.18
CA MET A 616 -8.92 8.53 -14.19
C MET A 616 -8.90 10.05 -13.99
N VAL A 617 -9.85 10.79 -14.59
CA VAL A 617 -9.94 12.26 -14.44
C VAL A 617 -10.17 12.61 -12.97
N ASP A 618 -11.14 11.93 -12.36
CA ASP A 618 -11.50 12.15 -10.96
C ASP A 618 -10.35 11.76 -10.03
N ASP A 619 -9.69 10.62 -10.26
CA ASP A 619 -8.54 10.20 -9.45
C ASP A 619 -7.35 11.15 -9.60
N ARG A 620 -7.01 11.64 -10.81
CA ARG A 620 -5.94 12.63 -10.98
C ARG A 620 -6.26 13.92 -10.23
N ARG A 621 -7.49 14.43 -10.36
CA ARG A 621 -7.94 15.63 -9.65
C ARG A 621 -7.80 15.45 -8.15
N ASP A 622 -8.28 14.32 -7.62
CA ASP A 622 -8.24 14.04 -6.19
C ASP A 622 -6.80 13.86 -5.69
N ILE A 623 -5.94 13.17 -6.45
CA ILE A 623 -4.51 13.05 -6.15
C ILE A 623 -3.87 14.43 -6.05
N ARG A 624 -4.07 15.31 -7.04
CA ARG A 624 -3.52 16.67 -7.01
C ARG A 624 -4.03 17.49 -5.84
N ALA A 625 -5.33 17.43 -5.57
CA ALA A 625 -5.92 18.10 -4.40
C ALA A 625 -5.28 17.60 -3.09
N MET A 626 -5.02 16.29 -2.97
CA MET A 626 -4.32 15.71 -1.83
C MET A 626 -2.85 16.14 -1.73
N LEU A 627 -2.17 16.36 -2.85
CA LEU A 627 -0.78 16.84 -2.88
C LEU A 627 -0.61 18.29 -2.39
N ASP A 628 -1.69 19.07 -2.35
CA ASP A 628 -1.71 20.43 -1.82
C ASP A 628 -2.08 20.51 -0.33
N LEU A 629 -2.45 19.37 0.28
CA LEU A 629 -2.74 19.27 1.71
C LEU A 629 -1.46 19.28 2.55
N GLN A 630 -1.61 19.63 3.83
CA GLN A 630 -0.52 19.58 4.80
C GLN A 630 -0.03 18.15 5.04
N GLY A 631 1.26 18.00 5.31
CA GLY A 631 1.88 16.71 5.59
C GLY A 631 2.43 15.98 4.35
N VAL A 632 2.30 16.55 3.15
CA VAL A 632 3.02 16.12 1.95
C VAL A 632 4.37 16.84 1.90
N HIS A 633 5.46 16.08 1.82
CA HIS A 633 6.78 16.67 1.65
C HIS A 633 6.99 17.12 0.19
N PRO A 634 7.69 18.23 -0.11
CA PRO A 634 7.87 18.72 -1.48
C PRO A 634 8.40 17.68 -2.47
N ILE A 635 9.37 16.86 -2.03
CA ILE A 635 9.90 15.75 -2.86
C ILE A 635 8.85 14.67 -3.17
N GLU A 636 7.88 14.45 -2.28
CA GLU A 636 6.80 13.48 -2.51
C GLU A 636 5.81 14.01 -3.54
N LYS A 637 5.49 15.31 -3.47
CA LYS A 637 4.69 15.97 -4.50
C LYS A 637 5.34 15.82 -5.87
N ALA A 638 6.64 16.12 -5.97
CA ALA A 638 7.36 15.94 -7.22
C ALA A 638 7.40 14.47 -7.67
N GLN A 639 7.67 13.53 -6.76
CA GLN A 639 7.69 12.10 -7.08
C GLN A 639 6.34 11.59 -7.56
N VAL A 640 5.25 11.90 -6.87
CA VAL A 640 3.90 11.46 -7.24
C VAL A 640 3.48 12.06 -8.58
N LEU A 641 3.73 13.35 -8.82
CA LEU A 641 3.45 13.97 -10.11
C LEU A 641 4.26 13.32 -11.24
N ALA A 642 5.53 13.02 -11.00
CA ALA A 642 6.36 12.33 -11.96
C ALA A 642 5.96 10.86 -12.16
N VAL A 643 5.40 10.19 -11.14
CA VAL A 643 4.80 8.84 -11.28
C VAL A 643 3.57 8.90 -12.17
N LEU A 644 2.69 9.89 -11.99
CA LEU A 644 1.55 10.09 -12.89
C LEU A 644 2.01 10.33 -14.33
N ALA A 645 3.05 11.14 -14.54
CA ALA A 645 3.61 11.38 -15.86
C ALA A 645 4.30 10.14 -16.49
N ASP A 646 4.97 9.31 -15.68
CA ASP A 646 5.51 8.03 -16.14
C ASP A 646 4.38 7.05 -16.55
N ILE A 647 3.23 7.09 -15.86
CA ILE A 647 2.04 6.31 -16.24
C ILE A 647 1.47 6.83 -17.56
N ASP A 648 1.36 8.15 -17.73
CA ASP A 648 0.87 8.79 -18.96
C ASP A 648 1.75 8.53 -20.19
N THR A 649 3.04 8.27 -19.95
CA THR A 649 4.01 7.88 -20.99
C THR A 649 4.10 6.36 -21.14
N GLY A 650 3.49 5.57 -20.26
CA GLY A 650 3.57 4.11 -20.28
C GLY A 650 4.94 3.56 -19.87
N ARG A 651 5.80 4.39 -19.29
CA ARG A 651 7.10 3.99 -18.73
C ARG A 651 6.91 3.10 -17.50
N ILE A 652 5.86 3.35 -16.71
CA ILE A 652 5.47 2.52 -15.58
C ILE A 652 3.97 2.19 -15.61
N ASP A 653 3.62 1.12 -14.92
CA ASP A 653 2.26 0.63 -14.70
C ASP A 653 2.07 0.23 -13.22
N ASP A 654 0.90 -0.31 -12.86
CA ASP A 654 0.60 -0.81 -11.50
C ASP A 654 1.59 -1.87 -10.97
N ARG A 655 2.30 -2.57 -11.86
CA ARG A 655 3.28 -3.63 -11.52
C ARG A 655 4.69 -3.09 -11.35
N THR A 656 4.99 -1.96 -11.96
CA THR A 656 6.32 -1.34 -11.99
C THR A 656 6.37 -0.01 -11.23
N LEU A 657 5.31 0.33 -10.50
CA LEU A 657 5.28 1.46 -9.58
C LEU A 657 6.51 1.47 -8.65
N PRO A 658 7.05 2.67 -8.33
CA PRO A 658 8.10 2.80 -7.33
C PRO A 658 7.71 2.12 -6.03
N GLN A 659 8.65 1.35 -5.49
CA GLN A 659 8.40 0.57 -4.28
C GLN A 659 8.02 1.45 -3.08
N VAL A 660 8.57 2.66 -3.02
CA VAL A 660 8.25 3.67 -2.02
C VAL A 660 7.68 4.86 -2.78
N LEU A 661 6.36 5.04 -2.75
CA LEU A 661 5.69 6.21 -3.32
C LEU A 661 5.84 7.43 -2.42
N LEU A 662 5.82 7.22 -1.10
CA LEU A 662 5.86 8.24 -0.07
C LEU A 662 7.04 7.99 0.89
N ILE A 663 7.82 9.01 1.26
CA ILE A 663 9.06 8.87 2.08
C ILE A 663 8.81 8.84 3.59
N ASP A 664 7.56 8.72 4.04
CA ASP A 664 7.29 8.50 5.46
C ASP A 664 7.77 7.14 5.94
N GLU A 665 7.87 7.01 7.26
CA GLU A 665 8.48 5.84 7.89
C GLU A 665 7.60 4.59 7.76
N ARG A 666 6.27 4.76 7.65
CA ARG A 666 5.36 3.64 7.42
C ARG A 666 5.45 3.12 6.00
N SER A 667 5.41 3.97 4.98
CA SER A 667 5.58 3.53 3.59
C SER A 667 6.95 2.88 3.35
N LYS A 668 8.03 3.39 3.97
CA LYS A 668 9.33 2.71 3.97
C LYS A 668 9.29 1.35 4.67
N GLN A 669 8.60 1.26 5.81
CA GLN A 669 8.43 0.00 6.53
C GLN A 669 7.64 -1.01 5.69
N GLU A 670 6.53 -0.62 5.07
CA GLU A 670 5.71 -1.46 4.18
C GLU A 670 6.52 -1.95 2.96
N ALA A 671 7.33 -1.08 2.35
CA ALA A 671 8.27 -1.47 1.30
C ALA A 671 9.31 -2.50 1.77
N ASP A 672 9.93 -2.29 2.94
CA ASP A 672 10.85 -3.26 3.54
C ASP A 672 10.13 -4.59 3.82
N TRP A 673 8.90 -4.53 4.33
CA TRP A 673 8.06 -5.71 4.58
C TRP A 673 7.80 -6.49 3.30
N ALA A 674 7.45 -5.81 2.20
CA ALA A 674 7.25 -6.42 0.91
C ALA A 674 8.53 -7.10 0.39
N ARG A 675 9.71 -6.47 0.50
CA ARG A 675 11.01 -7.09 0.12
C ARG A 675 11.25 -8.39 0.86
N HIS A 676 11.05 -8.37 2.17
CA HIS A 676 11.22 -9.57 2.98
C HIS A 676 10.17 -10.63 2.67
N GLY A 677 8.94 -10.22 2.35
CA GLY A 677 7.86 -11.10 1.89
C GLY A 677 8.22 -11.83 0.60
N SER A 678 8.68 -11.10 -0.42
CA SER A 678 9.13 -11.70 -1.69
C SER A 678 10.32 -12.64 -1.50
N ALA A 679 11.30 -12.26 -0.67
CA ALA A 679 12.43 -13.15 -0.34
C ALA A 679 11.97 -14.41 0.42
N ALA A 680 10.94 -14.29 1.26
CA ALA A 680 10.34 -15.42 1.97
C ALA A 680 9.61 -16.38 1.02
N GLU A 681 8.83 -15.85 0.07
CA GLU A 681 8.17 -16.63 -0.99
C GLU A 681 9.21 -17.37 -1.85
N GLN A 682 10.29 -16.68 -2.25
CA GLN A 682 11.37 -17.29 -3.03
C GLN A 682 12.03 -18.48 -2.32
N ILE A 683 12.16 -18.47 -0.98
CA ILE A 683 12.67 -19.62 -0.22
C ILE A 683 11.74 -20.83 -0.36
N GLY A 684 10.42 -20.60 -0.35
CA GLY A 684 9.41 -21.63 -0.56
C GLY A 684 9.45 -22.19 -1.98
N ASP A 685 9.42 -21.31 -2.97
CA ASP A 685 9.40 -21.66 -4.39
C ASP A 685 10.67 -22.40 -4.82
N GLN A 686 11.84 -21.94 -4.36
CA GLN A 686 13.11 -22.63 -4.60
C GLN A 686 13.10 -24.04 -4.00
N ALA A 687 12.54 -24.21 -2.79
CA ALA A 687 12.45 -25.54 -2.17
C ALA A 687 11.53 -26.50 -2.97
N VAL A 688 10.40 -26.00 -3.49
CA VAL A 688 9.48 -26.75 -4.34
C VAL A 688 10.14 -27.12 -5.66
N SER A 689 10.82 -26.17 -6.31
CA SER A 689 11.55 -26.37 -7.56
C SER A 689 12.64 -27.44 -7.42
N GLU A 690 13.54 -27.29 -6.44
CA GLU A 690 14.63 -28.25 -6.18
C GLU A 690 14.09 -29.65 -5.83
N ALA A 691 13.03 -29.74 -5.04
CA ALA A 691 12.40 -31.02 -4.71
C ALA A 691 11.73 -31.67 -5.94
N THR A 692 11.09 -30.87 -6.79
CA THR A 692 10.47 -31.34 -8.04
C THR A 692 11.53 -31.93 -8.97
N GLU A 693 12.66 -31.25 -9.16
CA GLU A 693 13.77 -31.77 -9.97
C GLU A 693 14.31 -33.13 -9.47
N VAL A 694 14.36 -33.32 -8.14
CA VAL A 694 14.76 -34.62 -7.56
C VAL A 694 13.75 -35.72 -7.89
N LEU A 695 12.45 -35.41 -7.83
CA LEU A 695 11.37 -36.36 -8.11
C LEU A 695 11.29 -36.72 -9.59
N GLU A 696 11.46 -35.74 -10.48
CA GLU A 696 11.44 -35.95 -11.93
C GLU A 696 12.62 -36.81 -12.39
N ARG A 697 13.80 -36.55 -11.82
CA ARG A 697 15.01 -37.37 -12.06
C ARG A 697 14.82 -38.82 -11.59
N ASP A 698 14.13 -39.02 -10.46
CA ASP A 698 13.85 -40.35 -9.91
C ASP A 698 12.84 -41.13 -10.77
N LYS A 699 11.76 -40.48 -11.22
CA LYS A 699 10.73 -41.12 -12.05
C LYS A 699 11.10 -41.20 -13.54
N GLY A 700 12.12 -40.47 -13.99
CA GLY A 700 12.48 -40.35 -15.40
C GLY A 700 11.42 -39.65 -16.26
N ARG A 701 10.52 -38.88 -15.64
CA ARG A 701 9.45 -38.12 -16.31
C ARG A 701 9.04 -36.91 -15.49
N ALA A 702 8.46 -35.91 -16.15
CA ALA A 702 7.94 -34.70 -15.51
C ALA A 702 6.86 -35.04 -14.46
N LEU A 703 6.86 -34.30 -13.36
CA LEU A 703 5.87 -34.45 -12.29
C LEU A 703 4.54 -33.87 -12.78
N ASN A 704 3.44 -34.61 -12.61
CA ASN A 704 2.12 -34.07 -12.95
C ASN A 704 1.76 -32.94 -11.96
N PRO A 705 1.52 -31.70 -12.43
CA PRO A 705 1.16 -30.57 -11.56
C PRO A 705 -0.12 -30.79 -10.74
N ARG A 706 -0.98 -31.73 -11.16
CA ARG A 706 -2.23 -32.10 -10.48
C ARG A 706 -2.11 -33.36 -9.61
N SER A 707 -0.89 -33.83 -9.35
CA SER A 707 -0.68 -34.98 -8.48
C SER A 707 -0.75 -34.58 -7.02
N ALA A 708 -1.18 -35.51 -6.15
CA ALA A 708 -1.17 -35.31 -4.70
C ALA A 708 0.22 -34.95 -4.17
N VAL A 709 1.29 -35.42 -4.82
CA VAL A 709 2.67 -35.04 -4.48
C VAL A 709 2.93 -33.56 -4.78
N SER A 710 2.54 -33.07 -5.96
CA SER A 710 2.66 -31.65 -6.32
C SER A 710 1.85 -30.77 -5.37
N ASP A 711 0.59 -31.13 -5.11
CA ASP A 711 -0.29 -30.38 -4.21
C ASP A 711 0.27 -30.27 -2.78
N GLU A 712 0.78 -31.38 -2.22
CA GLU A 712 1.37 -31.37 -0.88
C GLU A 712 2.73 -30.67 -0.84
N LEU A 713 3.52 -30.77 -1.92
CA LEU A 713 4.79 -30.06 -2.04
C LEU A 713 4.57 -28.55 -2.09
N ASP A 714 3.59 -28.08 -2.86
CA ASP A 714 3.19 -26.66 -2.91
C ASP A 714 2.70 -26.15 -1.55
N LYS A 715 1.94 -26.98 -0.81
CA LYS A 715 1.52 -26.63 0.57
C LYS A 715 2.72 -26.50 1.51
N VAL A 716 3.70 -27.39 1.40
CA VAL A 716 4.94 -27.30 2.18
C VAL A 716 5.75 -26.06 1.79
N GLY A 717 5.86 -25.76 0.49
CA GLY A 717 6.50 -24.53 -0.04
C GLY A 717 5.85 -23.26 0.50
N ARG A 718 4.53 -23.14 0.41
CA ARG A 718 3.77 -22.03 1.03
C ARG A 718 3.98 -21.96 2.54
N GLY A 719 4.01 -23.11 3.22
CA GLY A 719 4.31 -23.20 4.65
C GLY A 719 5.70 -22.66 5.00
N LEU A 720 6.72 -22.97 4.19
CA LEU A 720 8.06 -22.40 4.32
C LEU A 720 8.05 -20.88 4.11
N GLY A 721 7.33 -20.40 3.09
CA GLY A 721 7.12 -18.98 2.84
C GLY A 721 6.51 -18.27 4.04
N CYS A 722 5.44 -18.80 4.63
CA CYS A 722 4.85 -18.22 5.84
C CYS A 722 5.81 -18.23 7.04
N VAL A 723 6.58 -19.31 7.25
CA VAL A 723 7.59 -19.35 8.34
C VAL A 723 8.69 -18.32 8.09
N ALA A 724 9.08 -18.11 6.83
CA ALA A 724 10.09 -17.13 6.42
C ALA A 724 9.58 -15.68 6.56
N GLN A 725 8.30 -15.41 6.31
CA GLN A 725 7.67 -14.10 6.55
C GLN A 725 7.70 -13.72 8.04
N GLY A 726 7.82 -14.69 8.95
CA GLY A 726 7.74 -14.48 10.39
C GLY A 726 6.29 -14.43 10.88
N GLY A 727 6.11 -14.31 12.20
CA GLY A 727 4.79 -14.08 12.82
C GLY A 727 4.81 -12.76 13.59
N HIS A 728 3.66 -12.09 13.67
CA HIS A 728 3.52 -10.87 14.47
C HIS A 728 3.73 -11.13 15.97
N ASP A 729 3.44 -12.36 16.40
CA ASP A 729 3.73 -12.83 17.74
C ASP A 729 4.26 -14.27 17.80
N SER A 730 4.74 -14.65 19.00
CA SER A 730 5.28 -15.99 19.24
C SER A 730 4.24 -17.11 19.13
N LYS A 731 2.93 -16.82 19.23
CA LYS A 731 1.86 -17.82 19.12
C LYS A 731 1.61 -18.13 17.65
N GLU A 732 1.55 -17.11 16.81
CA GLU A 732 1.42 -17.23 15.37
C GLU A 732 2.59 -18.03 14.78
N LEU A 733 3.83 -17.70 15.17
CA LEU A 733 5.00 -18.45 14.72
C LEU A 733 4.96 -19.93 15.14
N THR A 734 4.43 -20.23 16.34
CA THR A 734 4.19 -21.61 16.78
C THR A 734 3.17 -22.32 15.87
N ARG A 735 2.04 -21.67 15.57
CA ARG A 735 1.02 -22.20 14.66
C ARG A 735 1.54 -22.45 13.25
N LEU A 736 2.37 -21.55 12.72
CA LEU A 736 3.00 -21.69 11.41
C LEU A 736 3.95 -22.91 11.37
N ARG A 737 4.72 -23.13 12.44
CA ARG A 737 5.61 -24.30 12.57
C ARG A 737 4.83 -25.61 12.71
N GLU A 738 3.73 -25.61 13.46
CA GLU A 738 2.82 -26.77 13.57
C GLU A 738 2.22 -27.12 12.21
N ARG A 739 1.70 -26.12 11.48
CA ARG A 739 1.14 -26.31 10.12
C ARG A 739 2.18 -26.85 9.14
N HIS A 740 3.41 -26.34 9.18
CA HIS A 740 4.50 -26.85 8.34
C HIS A 740 4.84 -28.32 8.70
N SER A 741 4.89 -28.65 9.99
CA SER A 741 5.18 -30.01 10.46
C SER A 741 4.10 -31.01 10.03
N GLU A 742 2.83 -30.61 10.08
CA GLU A 742 1.70 -31.39 9.57
C GLU A 742 1.80 -31.60 8.05
N GLY A 743 2.10 -30.54 7.30
CA GLY A 743 2.32 -30.60 5.85
C GLY A 743 3.44 -31.55 5.46
N MET A 744 4.54 -31.57 6.22
CA MET A 744 5.63 -32.54 6.03
C MET A 744 5.19 -34.00 6.23
N GLY A 745 4.31 -34.25 7.20
CA GLY A 745 3.71 -35.57 7.40
C GLY A 745 2.89 -36.02 6.20
N LYS A 746 2.05 -35.13 5.67
CA LYS A 746 1.21 -35.37 4.48
C LYS A 746 2.02 -35.57 3.21
N LEU A 747 3.04 -34.75 2.99
CA LEU A 747 3.97 -34.92 1.87
C LEU A 747 4.68 -36.28 1.94
N GLY A 748 5.13 -36.71 3.12
CA GLY A 748 5.73 -38.03 3.32
C GLY A 748 4.80 -39.18 2.95
N GLN A 749 3.50 -39.06 3.28
CA GLN A 749 2.47 -40.03 2.90
C GLN A 749 2.22 -40.01 1.38
N ALA A 750 2.10 -38.84 0.76
CA ALA A 750 1.89 -38.69 -0.68
C ALA A 750 3.06 -39.28 -1.48
N LEU A 751 4.30 -39.01 -1.06
CA LEU A 751 5.51 -39.58 -1.68
C LEU A 751 5.56 -41.10 -1.55
N ALA A 752 5.11 -41.65 -0.41
CA ALA A 752 5.03 -43.10 -0.21
C ALA A 752 3.95 -43.72 -1.12
N ALA A 753 2.78 -43.10 -1.20
CA ALA A 753 1.67 -43.56 -2.05
C ALA A 753 2.00 -43.49 -3.54
N ALA A 754 2.85 -42.54 -3.95
CA ALA A 754 3.37 -42.43 -5.32
C ALA A 754 4.54 -43.38 -5.62
N GLU A 755 4.89 -44.27 -4.68
CA GLU A 755 6.00 -45.23 -4.81
C GLU A 755 7.32 -44.55 -5.18
N ILE A 756 7.63 -43.41 -4.54
CA ILE A 756 8.93 -42.75 -4.69
C ILE A 756 9.97 -43.51 -3.87
N GLU A 757 11.13 -43.78 -4.48
CA GLU A 757 12.16 -44.55 -3.83
C GLU A 757 12.64 -43.87 -2.53
N VAL A 758 13.01 -44.67 -1.53
CA VAL A 758 13.48 -44.16 -0.22
C VAL A 758 14.63 -43.15 -0.39
N PRO A 759 15.66 -43.37 -1.24
CA PRO A 759 16.72 -42.40 -1.44
C PRO A 759 16.22 -41.05 -1.95
N ALA A 760 15.26 -41.03 -2.88
CA ALA A 760 14.68 -39.79 -3.39
C ALA A 760 13.85 -39.06 -2.32
N ARG A 761 13.03 -39.80 -1.55
CA ARG A 761 12.28 -39.22 -0.42
C ARG A 761 13.19 -38.58 0.61
N MET A 762 14.34 -39.21 0.92
CA MET A 762 15.33 -38.67 1.84
C MET A 762 15.99 -37.40 1.30
N ARG A 763 16.27 -37.33 -0.01
CA ARG A 763 16.79 -36.11 -0.66
C ARG A 763 15.78 -34.96 -0.62
N VAL A 764 14.52 -35.22 -0.97
CA VAL A 764 13.42 -34.22 -0.88
C VAL A 764 13.29 -33.70 0.54
N ARG A 765 13.28 -34.59 1.54
CA ARG A 765 13.26 -34.18 2.95
C ARG A 765 14.47 -33.31 3.32
N ALA A 766 15.68 -33.68 2.89
CA ALA A 766 16.89 -32.90 3.19
C ALA A 766 16.87 -31.49 2.56
N ILE A 767 16.30 -31.34 1.36
CA ILE A 767 16.06 -30.04 0.71
C ILE A 767 15.11 -29.22 1.59
N ILE A 768 13.96 -29.78 1.95
CA ILE A 768 12.95 -29.07 2.75
C ILE A 768 13.48 -28.71 4.14
N ASP A 769 14.19 -29.60 4.84
CA ASP A 769 14.79 -29.33 6.14
C ASP A 769 15.86 -28.21 6.06
N THR A 770 16.56 -28.11 4.94
CA THR A 770 17.52 -27.02 4.68
C THR A 770 16.80 -25.70 4.43
N SER A 771 15.76 -25.69 3.60
CA SER A 771 14.93 -24.52 3.35
C SER A 771 14.15 -24.07 4.59
N ALA A 772 13.71 -25.00 5.46
CA ALA A 772 13.09 -24.68 6.74
C ALA A 772 14.05 -23.94 7.69
N ARG A 773 15.34 -24.32 7.69
CA ARG A 773 16.37 -23.60 8.45
C ARG A 773 16.62 -22.21 7.88
N LYS A 774 16.70 -22.06 6.56
CA LYS A 774 16.79 -20.76 5.87
C LYS A 774 15.58 -19.88 6.20
N ALA A 775 14.37 -20.41 6.08
CA ALA A 775 13.12 -19.75 6.44
C ALA A 775 13.12 -19.28 7.90
N GLY A 776 13.51 -20.14 8.85
CA GLY A 776 13.60 -19.75 10.25
C GLY A 776 14.69 -18.72 10.57
N GLN A 777 15.77 -18.63 9.79
CA GLN A 777 16.76 -17.56 9.88
C GLN A 777 16.20 -16.24 9.33
N HIS A 778 15.58 -16.29 8.14
CA HIS A 778 14.94 -15.15 7.49
C HIS A 778 13.84 -14.53 8.37
N GLY A 779 12.92 -15.36 8.90
CA GLY A 779 11.85 -14.89 9.78
C GLY A 779 12.33 -14.27 11.08
N ARG A 780 13.49 -14.68 11.62
CA ARG A 780 14.11 -14.00 12.78
C ARG A 780 14.71 -12.65 12.42
N SER A 781 15.44 -12.58 11.29
CA SER A 781 15.96 -11.32 10.75
C SER A 781 14.82 -10.32 10.52
N ARG A 782 13.68 -10.79 10.02
CA ARG A 782 12.46 -10.00 9.87
C ARG A 782 11.94 -9.44 11.19
N GLU A 783 11.76 -10.31 12.19
CA GLU A 783 11.27 -9.90 13.52
C GLU A 783 12.21 -8.87 14.18
N GLU A 784 13.53 -9.03 14.00
CA GLU A 784 14.52 -8.05 14.46
C GLU A 784 14.37 -6.71 13.74
N ARG A 785 14.20 -6.72 12.42
CA ARG A 785 13.94 -5.50 11.64
C ARG A 785 12.64 -4.80 12.04
N ASP A 786 11.57 -5.53 12.36
CA ASP A 786 10.32 -4.93 12.84
C ASP A 786 10.48 -4.21 14.17
N LYS A 787 11.30 -4.76 15.07
CA LYS A 787 11.67 -4.09 16.32
C LYS A 787 12.48 -2.82 16.04
N LEU A 788 13.39 -2.86 15.07
CA LEU A 788 14.15 -1.69 14.64
C LEU A 788 13.24 -0.60 14.06
N TRP A 789 12.30 -0.94 13.18
CA TRP A 789 11.29 -0.01 12.65
C TRP A 789 10.46 0.61 13.76
N THR A 790 9.94 -0.21 14.67
CA THR A 790 9.15 0.27 15.83
C THR A 790 9.96 1.27 16.67
N ASN A 791 11.23 0.98 16.93
CA ASN A 791 12.11 1.88 17.67
C ASN A 791 12.43 3.15 16.88
N ARG A 792 12.65 3.03 15.57
CA ARG A 792 12.96 4.13 14.66
C ARG A 792 11.79 5.11 14.59
N ILE A 793 10.58 4.63 14.35
CA ILE A 793 9.35 5.45 14.33
C ILE A 793 9.18 6.21 15.66
N ARG A 794 9.32 5.51 16.80
CA ARG A 794 9.20 6.13 18.13
C ARG A 794 10.31 7.14 18.44
N SER A 795 11.55 6.84 18.06
CA SER A 795 12.69 7.72 18.30
C SER A 795 12.72 8.95 17.37
N GLY A 796 12.26 8.78 16.13
CA GLY A 796 12.04 9.86 15.17
C GLY A 796 11.03 10.87 15.70
N ALA A 797 9.87 10.38 16.16
CA ALA A 797 8.86 11.22 16.81
C ALA A 797 9.38 11.98 18.03
N ALA A 798 10.13 11.31 18.91
CA ALA A 798 10.74 11.96 20.08
C ALA A 798 11.77 13.03 19.68
N THR A 799 12.49 12.84 18.57
CA THR A 799 13.47 13.81 18.05
C THR A 799 12.78 14.99 17.40
N ALA A 800 11.74 14.75 16.61
CA ALA A 800 10.92 15.80 16.00
C ALA A 800 10.22 16.65 17.07
N ALA A 801 9.68 16.04 18.13
CA ALA A 801 9.08 16.76 19.25
C ALA A 801 10.08 17.71 19.94
N ARG A 802 11.34 17.28 20.12
CA ARG A 802 12.40 18.16 20.68
C ARG A 802 12.77 19.30 19.73
N ALA A 803 12.81 19.03 18.41
CA ALA A 803 13.09 20.05 17.42
C ALA A 803 11.98 21.11 17.35
N ALA A 804 10.71 20.68 17.39
CA ALA A 804 9.55 21.55 17.44
C ALA A 804 9.51 22.40 18.73
N ASP A 805 9.80 21.81 19.89
CA ASP A 805 9.93 22.54 21.16
C ASP A 805 11.05 23.59 21.10
N ALA A 806 12.22 23.24 20.55
CA ALA A 806 13.31 24.20 20.36
C ALA A 806 12.92 25.34 19.40
N GLN A 807 12.21 25.05 18.31
CA GLN A 807 11.70 26.08 17.39
C GLN A 807 10.66 26.97 18.05
N ALA A 808 9.72 26.40 18.82
CA ALA A 808 8.72 27.17 19.57
C ALA A 808 9.38 28.07 20.62
N GLN A 809 10.41 27.59 21.32
CA GLN A 809 11.22 28.40 22.24
C GLN A 809 11.93 29.54 21.52
N HIS A 810 12.53 29.27 20.35
CA HIS A 810 13.15 30.32 19.52
C HIS A 810 12.13 31.37 19.07
N ALA A 811 10.97 30.95 18.57
CA ALA A 811 9.89 31.86 18.15
C ALA A 811 9.34 32.67 19.33
N ALA A 812 9.17 32.07 20.51
CA ALA A 812 8.74 32.77 21.72
C ALA A 812 9.77 33.82 22.19
N VAL A 813 11.07 33.53 22.03
CA VAL A 813 12.15 34.50 22.30
C VAL A 813 12.13 35.64 21.27
N GLU A 814 11.99 35.34 19.97
CA GLU A 814 11.89 36.35 18.90
C GLU A 814 10.65 37.24 19.06
N ALA A 815 9.53 36.67 19.52
CA ALA A 815 8.31 37.40 19.82
C ALA A 815 8.37 38.21 21.14
N GLY A 816 9.48 38.15 21.88
CA GLY A 816 9.64 38.81 23.18
C GLY A 816 8.75 38.24 24.29
N GLN A 817 8.12 37.08 24.07
CA GLN A 817 7.24 36.40 25.02
C GLN A 817 8.03 35.56 26.04
N ALA A 818 9.26 35.17 25.71
CA ALA A 818 10.16 34.48 26.60
C ALA A 818 11.47 35.26 26.78
N HIS A 819 11.79 35.62 28.02
CA HIS A 819 13.16 35.98 28.35
C HIS A 819 14.01 34.72 28.22
N LEU A 820 15.08 34.77 27.42
CA LEU A 820 16.14 33.76 27.46
C LEU A 820 16.40 33.48 28.95
N PRO A 821 16.34 32.21 29.41
CA PRO A 821 16.67 31.91 30.79
C PRO A 821 18.04 32.54 31.00
N GLU A 822 18.12 33.55 31.88
CA GLU A 822 19.38 34.18 32.24
C GLU A 822 20.27 33.00 32.57
N ARG A 823 21.24 32.70 31.70
CA ARG A 823 22.18 31.62 31.93
C ARG A 823 22.77 32.00 33.26
N ALA A 824 22.33 31.32 34.31
CA ALA A 824 22.88 31.44 35.64
C ALA A 824 24.31 30.96 35.47
N CYS A 825 25.17 31.90 35.07
CA CYS A 825 26.59 31.83 35.20
C CYS A 825 26.79 31.85 36.72
N ALA A 826 26.51 30.71 37.35
CA ALA A 826 27.06 30.40 38.65
C ALA A 826 28.55 30.66 38.46
N LYS A 827 29.03 31.74 39.09
CA LYS A 827 30.44 32.12 39.13
C LYS A 827 31.22 30.83 39.24
N ARG A 828 32.00 30.53 38.20
CA ARG A 828 32.95 29.41 38.19
C ARG A 828 33.67 29.47 39.56
N PRO A 829 33.53 28.46 40.43
CA PRO A 829 34.18 28.51 41.73
C PRO A 829 35.67 28.68 41.48
N ASP A 830 36.20 29.73 42.07
CA ASP A 830 37.59 30.15 41.93
C ASP A 830 38.49 28.96 42.34
N PRO A 831 39.29 28.38 41.43
CA PRO A 831 40.15 27.24 41.74
C PRO A 831 41.34 27.61 42.65
N SER A 832 41.42 28.86 43.14
CA SER A 832 42.53 29.33 43.97
C SER A 832 42.37 29.08 45.49
N ALA A 833 41.23 28.59 45.97
CA ALA A 833 41.01 28.33 47.40
C ALA A 833 41.02 26.83 47.73
N GLY A 834 42.21 26.24 47.88
CA GLY A 834 42.34 24.92 48.52
C GLY A 834 43.44 24.01 47.99
N GLN A 835 44.70 24.46 47.98
CA GLN A 835 45.84 23.55 47.93
C GLN A 835 46.78 23.85 49.11
N THR A 836 46.49 23.23 50.25
CA THR A 836 47.51 22.93 51.25
C THR A 836 48.39 21.83 50.70
N THR A 837 49.60 22.19 50.34
CA THR A 837 50.72 21.32 49.94
C THR A 837 51.16 20.44 51.11
N PRO A 838 51.27 19.11 50.93
CA PRO A 838 52.25 18.32 51.65
C PRO A 838 53.49 18.15 50.77
N THR A 839 54.59 18.68 51.27
CA THR A 839 55.96 18.48 50.79
C THR A 839 56.34 16.99 50.87
N GLY A 840 56.64 16.39 49.73
CA GLY A 840 57.20 15.04 49.62
C GLY A 840 58.10 14.94 48.36
N PRO A 841 59.30 14.33 48.46
CA PRO A 841 60.40 14.59 47.54
C PRO A 841 60.29 13.84 46.20
N ALA A 842 60.93 14.46 45.22
CA ALA A 842 60.96 14.12 43.81
C ALA A 842 61.36 12.68 43.49
N ALA A 843 60.55 12.03 42.65
CA ALA A 843 61.00 10.97 41.76
C ALA A 843 60.75 11.43 40.31
N ARG A 844 61.83 11.83 39.65
CA ARG A 844 61.89 12.01 38.20
C ARG A 844 61.65 10.66 37.54
N VAL A 845 60.62 10.54 36.71
CA VAL A 845 60.59 9.50 35.66
C VAL A 845 60.28 10.16 34.33
N SER A 846 61.24 9.96 33.43
CA SER A 846 61.34 10.43 32.06
C SER A 846 60.17 9.93 31.21
N ARG A 847 59.61 10.83 30.37
CA ARG A 847 58.81 10.42 29.20
C ARG A 847 59.80 9.94 28.14
N LEU A 848 59.70 8.66 27.78
CA LEU A 848 60.26 8.14 26.53
C LEU A 848 59.12 7.85 25.56
N HIS A 849 59.27 8.43 24.37
CA HIS A 849 58.64 7.99 23.13
C HIS A 849 59.10 6.57 22.78
N HIS A 850 58.21 5.78 22.17
CA HIS A 850 58.44 4.78 21.09
C HIS A 850 57.17 3.91 20.96
N SER A 851 56.46 3.98 19.82
CA SER A 851 56.69 3.31 18.53
C SER A 851 56.09 1.91 18.51
N GLU A 852 55.17 1.71 17.55
CA GLU A 852 55.01 0.59 16.61
C GLU A 852 55.47 -0.85 16.94
N VAL A 853 54.90 -1.76 16.14
CA VAL A 853 55.03 -3.24 16.07
C VAL A 853 53.96 -3.94 16.94
N GLY A 854 52.98 -4.66 16.42
CA GLY A 854 52.88 -5.39 15.17
C GLY A 854 52.87 -6.90 15.46
N ARG A 855 51.67 -7.50 15.52
CA ARG A 855 51.34 -8.88 15.13
C ARG A 855 49.84 -9.09 15.21
#